data_AF-A0A1E5HCX4-F1
#
_entry.id   AF-A0A1E5HCX4-F1
#
_cell.length_a   1.000
_cell.length_b   1.000
_cell.length_c   1.000
_cell.angle_alpha   90.00
_cell.angle_beta   90.00
_cell.angle_gamma   90.00
#
_symmetry.space_group_name_H-M   'P 1'
#
loop_
_entity.id
_entity.type
_entity.pdbx_description
1 polymer ?
#
loop_
_entity_poly.entity_id
_entity_poly.type
_entity_poly.pdbx_seq_one_letter_code
_entity_poly.pdbx_strand_id
1 'polypeptide(L)'
;MNCWEILGLEPTSDKKKIKRAYAAKLKTINVEDEAIAFQKLKEAFDSAIFLAGTIIESGRPIEKSTTIAAIEAADEEPPNDIEQKVELKTSKLEHEKTQQTVQNNEEITFEQDSFERKENNQSITKPETITQSQTNNVEHFDHKLAALYDEMAFFSEVEKWTLLFSEDLEWSIDEHGDISDIMKGFLLANYRVLSKQVIEYIGEFFDFDSLIKDYKSGDYFCYTWAAIKQVPSFSFDIYQNIQLEQRIAYFTDRYELFHLFDNGLPDQALWQERLNSCHAVTTKDQDVINLQIAHLLMNDFRLEQEHTVSSLNELLAEVLALNETNTSVFFRTYYEWVKNEGSANAVLIYDKSEVTIPTTTIDLLTGYVYFRLKRHSRVKECWAELAKKDPALFQSKELAMLQVIEPPQGPLKKEKGVGRNIWAVCLILLALFKIGNSLFRLEERNSYTTPSDIQSFVSGESESKASYFTDEVSDLKESENLYDQFLYYFFINREDTDRDTFVEEHLVGKAKEQAKQMVVSELPKITIESKYDFYSSPDNVSEYGFVTALNLLDEEEPFIILQETNDEKIENVYGEGWELLPQDKFEELWADIQVRPIMSQKFFVVYYLLSDERDQNLKDHSEYVTDNVKQLLEKNSKMPKADEFEGGTWQISQDDEDKLYTIINDEKHDHRYILSYDTYGRLEHIYGENWEKLDANKTKLIYDKAEEEVGVY
;
A
#
# COMPACT_ATOMS: atom_id res chain seq x y z
N MET A 1 9.13 36.49 6.37
CA MET A 1 9.83 35.62 7.33
C MET A 1 9.98 34.29 6.63
N ASN A 2 11.19 33.81 6.44
CA ASN A 2 11.43 32.53 5.76
C ASN A 2 11.23 31.35 6.74
N CYS A 3 11.16 30.13 6.22
CA CYS A 3 10.96 28.92 7.02
C CYS A 3 12.02 28.72 8.12
N TRP A 4 13.27 29.08 7.84
CA TRP A 4 14.40 28.97 8.77
C TRP A 4 14.27 29.94 9.95
N GLU A 5 13.93 31.21 9.69
CA GLU A 5 13.62 32.21 10.72
C GLU A 5 12.44 31.79 11.60
N ILE A 6 11.38 31.22 11.01
CA ILE A 6 10.20 30.73 11.74
C ILE A 6 10.58 29.55 12.65
N LEU A 7 11.43 28.64 12.18
CA LEU A 7 11.95 27.51 12.96
C LEU A 7 13.08 27.89 13.94
N GLY A 8 13.65 29.10 13.84
CA GLY A 8 14.79 29.53 14.65
C GLY A 8 16.10 28.79 14.31
N LEU A 9 16.27 28.47 13.02
CA LEU A 9 17.44 27.77 12.48
C LEU A 9 18.14 28.64 11.42
N GLU A 10 19.43 28.38 11.22
CA GLU A 10 20.10 28.71 9.96
C GLU A 10 19.76 27.64 8.89
N PRO A 11 19.75 27.98 7.59
CA PRO A 11 19.54 27.01 6.51
C PRO A 11 20.45 25.79 6.63
N THR A 12 19.86 24.58 6.56
CA THR A 12 20.58 23.34 6.85
C THR A 12 19.97 22.14 6.12
N SER A 13 20.81 21.22 5.65
CA SER A 13 20.39 19.92 5.12
C SER A 13 20.11 18.87 6.22
N ASP A 14 20.41 19.17 7.49
CA ASP A 14 20.15 18.25 8.60
C ASP A 14 18.64 18.18 8.92
N LYS A 15 17.94 17.29 8.21
CA LYS A 15 16.52 16.96 8.40
C LYS A 15 16.21 16.58 9.88
N LYS A 16 17.15 16.05 10.67
CA LYS A 16 16.95 15.71 12.10
C LYS A 16 16.97 16.97 12.98
N LYS A 17 17.83 17.95 12.68
CA LYS A 17 17.86 19.26 13.35
C LYS A 17 16.57 20.06 13.10
N ILE A 18 16.03 19.98 11.89
CA ILE A 18 14.74 20.59 11.49
C ILE A 18 13.57 19.96 12.27
N LYS A 19 13.46 18.64 12.26
CA LYS A 19 12.43 17.90 13.04
C LYS A 19 12.49 18.24 14.54
N ARG A 20 13.68 18.40 15.11
CA ARG A 20 13.86 18.81 16.52
C ARG A 20 13.42 20.27 16.78
N ALA A 21 13.75 21.21 15.90
CA ALA A 21 13.34 22.61 16.05
C ALA A 21 11.82 22.78 15.93
N TYR A 22 11.20 22.07 14.99
CA TYR A 22 9.74 22.00 14.86
C TYR A 22 9.10 21.43 16.13
N ALA A 23 9.53 20.25 16.59
CA ALA A 23 8.98 19.63 17.81
C ALA A 23 9.19 20.49 19.08
N ALA A 24 10.27 21.26 19.16
CA ALA A 24 10.51 22.19 20.26
C ALA A 24 9.55 23.39 20.24
N LYS A 25 9.27 23.96 19.05
CA LYS A 25 8.34 25.08 18.88
C LYS A 25 6.87 24.64 18.97
N LEU A 26 6.54 23.45 18.48
CA LEU A 26 5.18 22.90 18.57
C LEU A 26 4.72 22.77 20.03
N LYS A 27 5.62 22.35 20.93
CA LYS A 27 5.38 22.31 22.39
C LYS A 27 5.13 23.68 23.05
N THR A 28 5.31 24.78 22.33
CA THR A 28 5.05 26.14 22.82
C THR A 28 3.81 26.80 22.23
N ILE A 29 3.11 26.12 21.30
CA ILE A 29 1.88 26.60 20.68
C ILE A 29 0.70 25.78 21.24
N ASN A 30 -0.29 26.43 21.84
CA ASN A 30 -1.57 25.76 22.11
C ASN A 30 -2.37 25.70 20.82
N VAL A 31 -2.53 24.50 20.24
CA VAL A 31 -3.09 24.31 18.90
C VAL A 31 -4.56 24.77 18.81
N GLU A 32 -5.31 24.68 19.92
CA GLU A 32 -6.71 25.13 20.01
C GLU A 32 -6.84 26.67 19.94
N ASP A 33 -5.98 27.40 20.66
CA ASP A 33 -6.04 28.87 20.75
C ASP A 33 -5.30 29.56 19.58
N GLU A 34 -4.25 28.93 19.05
CA GLU A 34 -3.28 29.55 18.13
C GLU A 34 -3.15 28.81 16.79
N ALA A 35 -4.27 28.32 16.23
CA ALA A 35 -4.32 27.57 14.97
C ALA A 35 -3.52 28.22 13.80
N ILE A 36 -3.54 29.56 13.68
CA ILE A 36 -2.77 30.28 12.63
C ILE A 36 -1.26 30.23 12.88
N ALA A 37 -0.82 30.16 14.14
CA ALA A 37 0.60 29.99 14.49
C ALA A 37 1.05 28.54 14.27
N PHE A 38 0.20 27.57 14.60
CA PHE A 38 0.43 26.16 14.29
C PHE A 38 0.56 25.94 12.77
N GLN A 39 -0.39 26.44 11.97
CA GLN A 39 -0.35 26.34 10.52
C GLN A 39 0.93 26.94 9.92
N LYS A 40 1.33 28.14 10.36
CA LYS A 40 2.59 28.77 9.91
C LYS A 40 3.85 28.02 10.34
N LEU A 41 3.82 27.37 11.50
CA LEU A 41 4.93 26.53 11.96
C LEU A 41 5.01 25.23 11.14
N LYS A 42 3.86 24.65 10.76
CA LYS A 42 3.74 23.46 9.91
C LYS A 42 4.20 23.74 8.49
N GLU A 43 3.70 24.81 7.86
CA GLU A 43 4.15 25.29 6.54
C GLU A 43 5.66 25.57 6.52
N ALA A 44 6.20 26.21 7.57
CA ALA A 44 7.63 26.45 7.70
C ALA A 44 8.44 25.14 7.87
N PHE A 45 7.92 24.16 8.61
CA PHE A 45 8.55 22.85 8.75
C PHE A 45 8.58 22.08 7.43
N ASP A 46 7.45 21.99 6.73
CA ASP A 46 7.36 21.26 5.47
C ASP A 46 8.24 21.93 4.39
N SER A 47 8.21 23.27 4.31
CA SER A 47 9.12 24.05 3.45
C SER A 47 10.59 23.83 3.79
N ALA A 48 10.95 23.74 5.08
CA ALA A 48 12.34 23.50 5.49
C ALA A 48 12.78 22.05 5.23
N ILE A 49 11.90 21.07 5.36
CA ILE A 49 12.19 19.66 5.01
C ILE A 49 12.39 19.51 3.50
N PHE A 50 11.54 20.14 2.69
CA PHE A 50 11.70 20.19 1.23
C PHE A 50 13.03 20.85 0.84
N LEU A 51 13.31 22.06 1.35
CA LEU A 51 14.56 22.76 1.07
C LEU A 51 15.80 22.05 1.62
N ALA A 52 15.69 21.28 2.71
CA ALA A 52 16.80 20.47 3.21
C ALA A 52 17.19 19.33 2.26
N GLY A 53 16.27 18.86 1.40
CA GLY A 53 16.60 18.01 0.26
C GLY A 53 17.39 18.78 -0.80
N THR A 54 16.87 19.93 -1.25
CA THR A 54 17.49 20.73 -2.33
C THR A 54 18.82 21.38 -1.95
N ILE A 55 19.10 21.60 -0.65
CA ILE A 55 20.35 22.21 -0.17
C ILE A 55 21.58 21.32 -0.41
N ILE A 56 21.41 20.01 -0.67
CA ILE A 56 22.54 19.11 -0.96
C ILE A 56 23.16 19.38 -2.35
N GLU A 57 22.38 19.87 -3.33
CA GLU A 57 22.88 20.16 -4.69
C GLU A 57 23.66 21.48 -4.84
N SER A 58 23.74 22.31 -3.79
CA SER A 58 24.58 23.53 -3.78
C SER A 58 25.83 23.40 -2.89
N GLY A 59 26.16 22.19 -2.45
CA GLY A 59 27.17 21.88 -1.43
C GLY A 59 28.63 21.74 -1.89
N ARG A 60 29.10 22.37 -2.98
CA ARG A 60 30.56 22.39 -3.27
C ARG A 60 31.28 23.44 -2.41
N PRO A 61 32.43 23.11 -1.78
CA PRO A 61 33.11 24.00 -0.84
C PRO A 61 33.68 25.24 -1.54
N ILE A 62 33.26 26.42 -1.11
CA ILE A 62 33.89 27.69 -1.53
C ILE A 62 35.20 27.89 -0.76
N GLU A 63 36.27 27.24 -1.22
CA GLU A 63 37.61 27.73 -0.94
C GLU A 63 37.86 29.05 -1.69
N LYS A 64 37.77 30.20 -1.01
CA LYS A 64 38.54 31.40 -1.40
C LYS A 64 39.17 32.11 -0.21
N SER A 65 40.34 31.59 0.15
CA SER A 65 41.53 32.29 0.63
C SER A 65 41.46 33.86 0.67
N THR A 66 41.47 34.39 1.90
CA THR A 66 42.53 35.31 2.41
C THR A 66 42.35 36.85 2.28
N THR A 67 42.02 37.45 3.44
CA THR A 67 42.46 38.77 4.00
C THR A 67 41.88 40.10 3.46
N ILE A 68 41.82 41.21 4.23
CA ILE A 68 42.53 41.57 5.49
C ILE A 68 41.70 42.49 6.44
N ALA A 69 42.06 42.49 7.73
CA ALA A 69 41.71 43.42 8.82
C ALA A 69 40.26 43.49 9.35
N ALA A 70 39.97 43.66 10.64
CA ALA A 70 40.71 43.53 11.92
C ALA A 70 39.73 43.89 13.09
N ILE A 71 40.00 43.37 14.30
CA ILE A 71 39.53 43.81 15.66
C ILE A 71 38.12 43.37 16.13
N GLU A 72 37.92 42.83 17.36
CA GLU A 72 38.76 42.17 18.40
C GLU A 72 37.83 41.28 19.28
N ALA A 73 38.11 39.99 19.53
CA ALA A 73 38.88 39.39 20.65
C ALA A 73 38.02 38.88 21.86
N ALA A 74 38.56 37.84 22.54
CA ALA A 74 38.25 37.33 23.89
C ALA A 74 37.05 36.36 24.14
N ASP A 75 37.43 35.08 24.28
CA ASP A 75 37.32 34.26 25.52
C ASP A 75 36.15 33.29 25.85
N GLU A 76 36.63 32.04 26.06
CA GLU A 76 36.32 31.05 27.10
C GLU A 76 35.24 29.95 26.93
N GLU A 77 35.71 28.72 27.21
CA GLU A 77 34.99 27.44 27.35
C GLU A 77 34.69 27.14 28.86
N PRO A 78 33.93 26.08 29.21
CA PRO A 78 33.12 26.02 30.43
C PRO A 78 33.75 25.27 31.64
N PRO A 79 33.07 25.27 32.80
CA PRO A 79 33.27 24.25 33.84
C PRO A 79 31.97 23.56 34.35
N ASN A 80 31.85 22.28 34.03
CA ASN A 80 31.83 21.10 34.93
C ASN A 80 31.09 21.06 36.30
N ASP A 81 30.46 19.90 36.56
CA ASP A 81 30.20 19.16 37.83
C ASP A 81 29.49 19.77 39.06
N ILE A 82 28.44 19.06 39.53
CA ILE A 82 28.31 18.56 40.92
C ILE A 82 27.65 17.15 40.94
N GLU A 83 28.37 16.13 41.43
CA GLU A 83 27.81 14.85 41.91
C GLU A 83 27.33 14.93 43.38
N GLN A 84 26.39 14.05 43.79
CA GLN A 84 26.47 13.15 44.98
C GLN A 84 25.09 12.49 45.27
N LYS A 85 24.91 11.29 45.86
CA LYS A 85 25.71 10.04 46.04
C LYS A 85 24.87 8.99 46.83
N VAL A 86 25.25 7.71 46.80
CA VAL A 86 25.11 6.64 47.84
C VAL A 86 24.09 5.48 47.62
N GLU A 87 24.64 4.38 47.09
CA GLU A 87 24.62 2.96 47.52
C GLU A 87 23.35 2.09 47.66
N LEU A 88 23.45 0.91 47.02
CA LEU A 88 22.77 -0.36 47.31
C LEU A 88 23.07 -0.90 48.73
N LYS A 89 22.17 -1.75 49.24
CA LYS A 89 22.58 -3.08 49.78
C LYS A 89 21.45 -4.11 49.84
N THR A 90 21.81 -5.35 49.55
CA THR A 90 20.98 -6.57 49.54
C THR A 90 21.12 -7.37 50.84
N SER A 91 20.08 -8.13 51.22
CA SER A 91 20.22 -9.33 52.05
C SER A 91 19.02 -10.28 51.92
N LYS A 92 19.29 -11.58 51.77
CA LYS A 92 18.35 -12.71 51.76
C LYS A 92 18.19 -13.34 53.18
N LEU A 93 17.41 -14.42 53.24
CA LEU A 93 17.24 -15.45 54.30
C LEU A 93 16.12 -15.19 55.34
N GLU A 94 15.40 -16.20 55.86
CA GLU A 94 14.99 -17.54 55.36
C GLU A 94 14.13 -18.25 56.45
N HIS A 95 13.36 -19.30 56.07
CA HIS A 95 12.74 -20.30 56.97
C HIS A 95 11.69 -19.76 58.00
N GLU A 96 10.74 -20.54 58.56
CA GLU A 96 10.56 -22.00 58.59
C GLU A 96 9.07 -22.43 58.68
N LYS A 97 8.77 -23.70 58.41
CA LYS A 97 7.42 -24.33 58.53
C LYS A 97 7.20 -24.93 59.92
N THR A 98 5.94 -25.23 60.31
CA THR A 98 5.43 -26.62 60.50
C THR A 98 4.16 -26.74 61.36
N GLN A 99 3.08 -27.23 60.73
CA GLN A 99 2.05 -28.21 61.17
C GLN A 99 1.74 -28.45 62.68
N GLN A 100 0.45 -28.58 63.02
CA GLN A 100 -0.31 -29.86 63.17
C GLN A 100 -1.76 -29.56 63.66
N THR A 101 -2.83 -29.95 62.95
CA THR A 101 -3.47 -31.29 62.81
C THR A 101 -4.43 -31.66 63.96
N VAL A 102 -5.62 -32.18 63.58
CA VAL A 102 -6.58 -33.09 64.29
C VAL A 102 -8.01 -32.51 64.29
N GLN A 103 -9.10 -33.25 64.04
CA GLN A 103 -9.42 -34.42 63.19
C GLN A 103 -10.96 -34.64 63.27
N ASN A 104 -11.50 -35.55 62.45
CA ASN A 104 -12.81 -36.23 62.58
C ASN A 104 -14.08 -35.45 62.15
N ASN A 105 -15.06 -36.08 61.49
CA ASN A 105 -15.11 -37.36 60.77
C ASN A 105 -16.38 -37.42 59.87
N GLU A 106 -16.34 -38.26 58.82
CA GLU A 106 -17.41 -39.18 58.32
C GLU A 106 -18.86 -38.65 58.09
N GLU A 107 -19.65 -39.07 57.09
CA GLU A 107 -19.41 -39.94 55.92
C GLU A 107 -20.53 -39.69 54.86
N ILE A 108 -20.12 -39.61 53.59
CA ILE A 108 -20.68 -40.26 52.38
C ILE A 108 -22.13 -40.81 52.46
N THR A 109 -23.02 -40.43 51.51
CA THR A 109 -23.58 -41.34 50.46
C THR A 109 -24.48 -40.61 49.44
N PHE A 110 -24.42 -41.13 48.21
CA PHE A 110 -24.97 -40.78 46.89
C PHE A 110 -26.47 -40.46 46.70
N GLU A 111 -26.71 -39.91 45.50
CA GLU A 111 -27.82 -40.14 44.54
C GLU A 111 -29.00 -39.13 44.41
N GLN A 112 -29.00 -38.47 43.24
CA GLN A 112 -30.09 -38.23 42.27
C GLN A 112 -31.48 -37.75 42.75
N ASP A 113 -31.93 -36.59 42.24
CA ASP A 113 -32.70 -36.46 40.98
C ASP A 113 -33.74 -35.31 41.00
N SER A 114 -34.16 -34.87 39.81
CA SER A 114 -35.45 -34.23 39.47
C SER A 114 -35.82 -32.83 40.03
N PHE A 115 -35.83 -31.86 39.10
CA PHE A 115 -36.91 -30.88 38.85
C PHE A 115 -38.08 -30.76 39.84
N GLU A 116 -38.35 -29.53 40.34
CA GLU A 116 -39.60 -28.81 40.01
C GLU A 116 -39.53 -27.30 40.32
N ARG A 117 -40.16 -26.49 39.48
CA ARG A 117 -40.21 -25.01 39.56
C ARG A 117 -41.56 -24.58 40.16
N LYS A 118 -41.59 -24.02 41.39
CA LYS A 118 -42.75 -23.27 41.89
C LYS A 118 -42.34 -22.08 42.77
N GLU A 119 -42.96 -20.94 42.46
CA GLU A 119 -42.90 -19.70 43.22
C GLU A 119 -43.67 -19.82 44.55
N ASN A 120 -43.15 -19.25 45.66
CA ASN A 120 -43.83 -18.09 46.25
C ASN A 120 -43.02 -17.36 47.33
N ASN A 121 -43.37 -16.09 47.51
CA ASN A 121 -42.79 -15.15 48.47
C ASN A 121 -42.94 -15.57 49.94
N GLN A 122 -41.90 -15.30 50.75
CA GLN A 122 -42.07 -14.48 51.95
C GLN A 122 -40.74 -13.90 52.47
N SER A 123 -40.74 -12.59 52.70
CA SER A 123 -39.61 -11.81 53.22
C SER A 123 -39.52 -11.92 54.75
N ILE A 124 -38.29 -11.91 55.30
CA ILE A 124 -37.94 -11.25 56.58
C ILE A 124 -36.41 -11.04 56.62
N THR A 125 -36.01 -9.81 56.95
CA THR A 125 -34.65 -9.29 57.25
C THR A 125 -34.05 -9.95 58.51
N LYS A 126 -32.75 -9.99 58.84
CA LYS A 126 -31.48 -9.29 58.50
C LYS A 126 -30.31 -10.21 59.00
N PRO A 127 -28.98 -9.89 58.93
CA PRO A 127 -28.35 -8.61 58.58
C PRO A 127 -27.42 -8.64 57.35
N GLU A 128 -27.26 -7.46 56.74
CA GLU A 128 -26.14 -7.19 55.84
C GLU A 128 -24.82 -7.24 56.62
N THR A 129 -23.88 -8.11 56.21
CA THR A 129 -22.46 -7.76 56.31
C THR A 129 -22.18 -6.87 55.12
N ILE A 130 -22.07 -5.56 55.36
CA ILE A 130 -21.67 -4.60 54.33
C ILE A 130 -20.18 -4.80 54.05
N THR A 131 -19.87 -5.75 53.17
CA THR A 131 -18.67 -5.63 52.33
C THR A 131 -19.00 -4.55 51.33
N GLN A 132 -18.29 -3.42 51.37
CA GLN A 132 -18.56 -2.30 50.48
C GLN A 132 -18.37 -2.76 49.03
N SER A 133 -19.41 -2.60 48.21
CA SER A 133 -19.32 -2.79 46.77
C SER A 133 -18.40 -1.72 46.20
N GLN A 134 -17.13 -2.07 45.98
CA GLN A 134 -16.34 -1.40 44.95
C GLN A 134 -16.93 -1.85 43.63
N THR A 135 -17.49 -0.90 42.86
CA THR A 135 -17.86 -1.11 41.46
C THR A 135 -16.64 -1.64 40.73
N ASN A 136 -16.76 -2.78 40.04
CA ASN A 136 -15.67 -3.32 39.23
C ASN A 136 -15.43 -2.37 38.04
N ASN A 137 -14.18 -2.05 37.72
CA ASN A 137 -13.87 -1.18 36.57
C ASN A 137 -14.39 -1.78 35.26
N VAL A 138 -14.42 -3.12 35.15
CA VAL A 138 -14.98 -3.84 34.00
C VAL A 138 -16.50 -3.61 33.86
N GLU A 139 -17.27 -3.62 34.96
CA GLU A 139 -18.71 -3.33 34.94
C GLU A 139 -18.99 -1.86 34.58
N HIS A 140 -18.11 -0.96 35.02
CA HIS A 140 -18.20 0.46 34.68
C HIS A 140 -17.87 0.71 33.20
N PHE A 141 -16.87 0.02 32.67
CA PHE A 141 -16.49 0.03 31.26
C PHE A 141 -17.63 -0.50 30.37
N ASP A 142 -18.20 -1.67 30.69
CA ASP A 142 -19.31 -2.27 29.94
C ASP A 142 -20.53 -1.33 29.88
N HIS A 143 -20.88 -0.69 31.01
CA HIS A 143 -21.94 0.32 31.03
C HIS A 143 -21.63 1.56 30.17
N LYS A 144 -20.37 2.01 30.08
CA LYS A 144 -19.97 3.11 29.19
C LYS A 144 -19.99 2.69 27.72
N LEU A 145 -19.52 1.49 27.39
CA LEU A 145 -19.55 0.94 26.04
C LEU A 145 -20.99 0.76 25.55
N ALA A 146 -21.88 0.25 26.40
CA ALA A 146 -23.31 0.16 26.11
C ALA A 146 -23.94 1.55 25.86
N ALA A 147 -23.62 2.55 26.68
CA ALA A 147 -24.10 3.93 26.48
C ALA A 147 -23.57 4.53 25.16
N LEU A 148 -22.29 4.35 24.84
CA LEU A 148 -21.69 4.77 23.56
C LEU A 148 -22.36 4.07 22.36
N TYR A 149 -22.71 2.80 22.49
CA TYR A 149 -23.41 2.04 21.47
C TYR A 149 -24.86 2.53 21.27
N ASP A 150 -25.59 2.78 22.35
CA ASP A 150 -26.97 3.31 22.32
C ASP A 150 -27.07 4.70 21.66
N GLU A 151 -26.02 5.51 21.70
CA GLU A 151 -25.94 6.78 20.94
C GLU A 151 -25.89 6.58 19.41
N MET A 152 -25.51 5.39 18.93
CA MET A 152 -25.32 5.03 17.52
C MET A 152 -24.64 6.15 16.72
N ALA A 153 -23.53 6.65 17.25
CA ALA A 153 -22.73 7.76 16.72
C ALA A 153 -21.22 7.53 16.93
N PHE A 154 -20.81 6.27 17.07
CA PHE A 154 -19.44 5.85 17.41
C PHE A 154 -18.58 5.47 16.19
N PHE A 155 -19.14 5.58 14.98
CA PHE A 155 -18.63 4.91 13.78
C PHE A 155 -17.24 5.38 13.33
N SER A 156 -16.97 6.69 13.37
CA SER A 156 -15.73 7.29 12.84
C SER A 156 -14.99 8.22 13.82
N GLU A 157 -15.60 8.58 14.94
CA GLU A 157 -15.08 9.60 15.88
C GLU A 157 -14.13 8.96 16.92
N VAL A 158 -12.83 8.98 16.65
CA VAL A 158 -11.78 8.43 17.51
C VAL A 158 -11.82 9.04 18.92
N GLU A 159 -12.19 10.31 19.06
CA GLU A 159 -12.27 11.03 20.33
C GLU A 159 -13.26 10.37 21.32
N LYS A 160 -14.35 9.78 20.82
CA LYS A 160 -15.32 9.04 21.65
C LYS A 160 -14.72 7.77 22.22
N TRP A 161 -13.89 7.09 21.43
CA TRP A 161 -13.13 5.90 21.86
C TRP A 161 -12.01 6.28 22.85
N THR A 162 -11.29 7.37 22.61
CA THR A 162 -10.29 7.90 23.56
C THR A 162 -10.92 8.25 24.91
N LEU A 163 -12.13 8.82 24.92
CA LEU A 163 -12.86 9.10 26.16
C LEU A 163 -13.29 7.81 26.89
N LEU A 164 -13.67 6.76 26.16
CA LEU A 164 -14.00 5.46 26.74
C LEU A 164 -12.77 4.81 27.42
N PHE A 165 -11.59 4.95 26.81
CA PHE A 165 -10.33 4.36 27.29
C PHE A 165 -9.55 5.24 28.28
N SER A 166 -10.02 6.45 28.62
CA SER A 166 -9.25 7.40 29.43
C SER A 166 -8.95 6.96 30.88
N GLU A 167 -9.58 5.89 31.34
CA GLU A 167 -9.40 5.30 32.68
C GLU A 167 -8.43 4.11 32.71
N ASP A 168 -7.75 3.77 31.62
CA ASP A 168 -6.85 2.60 31.53
C ASP A 168 -5.71 2.57 32.57
N LEU A 169 -5.21 3.74 33.01
CA LEU A 169 -4.25 3.83 34.12
C LEU A 169 -4.82 3.40 35.48
N GLU A 170 -6.14 3.21 35.59
CA GLU A 170 -6.84 2.73 36.79
C GLU A 170 -7.17 1.23 36.70
N TRP A 171 -6.99 0.58 35.54
CA TRP A 171 -7.24 -0.85 35.35
C TRP A 171 -6.05 -1.69 35.85
N SER A 172 -6.35 -2.76 36.59
CA SER A 172 -5.36 -3.81 36.86
C SER A 172 -5.12 -4.69 35.63
N ILE A 173 -4.07 -5.52 35.67
CA ILE A 173 -3.71 -6.42 34.55
C ILE A 173 -4.87 -7.37 34.21
N ASP A 174 -5.57 -7.89 35.22
CA ASP A 174 -6.70 -8.80 35.03
C ASP A 174 -7.90 -8.04 34.42
N GLU A 175 -8.20 -6.83 34.91
CA GLU A 175 -9.30 -5.99 34.38
C GLU A 175 -9.03 -5.51 32.94
N HIS A 176 -7.78 -5.14 32.61
CA HIS A 176 -7.39 -4.80 31.24
C HIS A 176 -7.53 -6.03 30.30
N GLY A 177 -7.25 -7.24 30.79
CA GLY A 177 -7.50 -8.49 30.07
C GLY A 177 -8.99 -8.71 29.79
N ASP A 178 -9.84 -8.59 30.81
CA ASP A 178 -11.30 -8.72 30.67
C ASP A 178 -11.87 -7.67 29.70
N ILE A 179 -11.42 -6.41 29.79
CA ILE A 179 -11.82 -5.31 28.91
C ILE A 179 -11.33 -5.53 27.46
N SER A 180 -10.11 -6.06 27.29
CA SER A 180 -9.58 -6.46 25.99
C SER A 180 -10.48 -7.51 25.32
N ASP A 181 -10.91 -8.55 26.06
CA ASP A 181 -11.81 -9.58 25.55
C ASP A 181 -13.23 -9.05 25.23
N ILE A 182 -13.76 -8.10 26.04
CA ILE A 182 -14.99 -7.36 25.69
C ILE A 182 -14.83 -6.62 24.36
N MET A 183 -13.71 -5.93 24.15
CA MET A 183 -13.45 -5.17 22.93
C MET A 183 -13.23 -6.05 21.70
N LYS A 184 -12.60 -7.23 21.84
CA LYS A 184 -12.57 -8.25 20.79
C LYS A 184 -13.98 -8.68 20.38
N GLY A 185 -14.84 -8.97 21.35
CA GLY A 185 -16.23 -9.34 21.13
C GLY A 185 -17.03 -8.22 20.44
N PHE A 186 -16.83 -6.97 20.87
CA PHE A 186 -17.43 -5.79 20.24
C PHE A 186 -17.01 -5.64 18.78
N LEU A 187 -15.70 -5.75 18.48
CA LEU A 187 -15.17 -5.65 17.12
C LEU A 187 -15.71 -6.76 16.22
N LEU A 188 -15.73 -8.02 16.67
CA LEU A 188 -16.28 -9.15 15.91
C LEU A 188 -17.75 -8.93 15.51
N ALA A 189 -18.54 -8.29 16.38
CA ALA A 189 -19.92 -7.97 16.10
C ALA A 189 -20.10 -6.74 15.19
N ASN A 190 -19.23 -5.72 15.32
CA ASN A 190 -19.50 -4.37 14.80
C ASN A 190 -18.50 -3.82 13.77
N TYR A 191 -17.41 -4.52 13.43
CA TYR A 191 -16.37 -4.00 12.51
C TYR A 191 -16.93 -3.48 11.17
N ARG A 192 -18.00 -4.10 10.66
CA ARG A 192 -18.73 -3.69 9.44
C ARG A 192 -19.24 -2.24 9.47
N VAL A 193 -19.46 -1.68 10.65
CA VAL A 193 -20.01 -0.33 10.86
C VAL A 193 -19.01 0.64 11.48
N LEU A 194 -17.72 0.29 11.56
CA LEU A 194 -16.66 1.15 12.08
C LEU A 194 -15.77 1.67 10.93
N SER A 195 -15.22 2.87 11.09
CA SER A 195 -14.19 3.38 10.20
C SER A 195 -12.89 2.63 10.43
N LYS A 196 -12.07 2.54 9.37
CA LYS A 196 -10.74 1.95 9.44
C LYS A 196 -9.87 2.60 10.53
N GLN A 197 -9.94 3.92 10.67
CA GLN A 197 -9.22 4.70 11.69
C GLN A 197 -9.62 4.31 13.12
N VAL A 198 -10.92 4.07 13.37
CA VAL A 198 -11.41 3.61 14.69
C VAL A 198 -10.92 2.20 14.99
N ILE A 199 -10.93 1.31 13.99
CA ILE A 199 -10.42 -0.07 14.13
C ILE A 199 -8.91 -0.06 14.39
N GLU A 200 -8.14 0.70 13.61
CA GLU A 200 -6.69 0.87 13.79
C GLU A 200 -6.39 1.43 15.20
N TYR A 201 -7.08 2.48 15.63
CA TYR A 201 -6.91 3.06 16.97
C TYR A 201 -7.18 2.06 18.12
N ILE A 202 -8.28 1.30 18.06
CA ILE A 202 -8.60 0.27 19.06
C ILE A 202 -7.54 -0.85 19.02
N GLY A 203 -7.09 -1.23 17.82
CA GLY A 203 -6.06 -2.24 17.60
C GLY A 203 -4.69 -1.89 18.16
N GLU A 204 -4.25 -0.65 17.97
CA GLU A 204 -3.03 -0.10 18.56
C GLU A 204 -3.14 -0.01 20.08
N PHE A 205 -4.30 0.44 20.60
CA PHE A 205 -4.52 0.62 22.03
C PHE A 205 -4.38 -0.69 22.83
N PHE A 206 -4.93 -1.79 22.33
CA PHE A 206 -4.85 -3.11 22.97
C PHE A 206 -3.71 -4.00 22.44
N ASP A 207 -2.83 -3.49 21.58
CA ASP A 207 -1.75 -4.24 20.89
C ASP A 207 -2.24 -5.58 20.29
N PHE A 208 -3.37 -5.55 19.58
CA PHE A 208 -3.96 -6.76 18.98
C PHE A 208 -3.06 -7.40 17.91
N ASP A 209 -2.14 -6.64 17.31
CA ASP A 209 -1.14 -7.16 16.38
C ASP A 209 -0.08 -8.05 17.06
N SER A 210 0.16 -7.89 18.36
CA SER A 210 0.96 -8.85 19.14
C SER A 210 0.28 -10.23 19.25
N LEU A 211 -1.06 -10.26 19.34
CA LEU A 211 -1.85 -11.48 19.54
C LEU A 211 -1.88 -12.38 18.28
N ILE A 212 -1.73 -11.79 17.08
CA ILE A 212 -1.60 -12.54 15.82
C ILE A 212 -0.48 -13.59 15.90
N LYS A 213 0.61 -13.28 16.63
CA LYS A 213 1.79 -14.15 16.73
C LYS A 213 1.54 -15.43 17.54
N ASP A 214 0.42 -15.53 18.27
CA ASP A 214 0.03 -16.75 19.01
C ASP A 214 -1.15 -17.51 18.38
N TYR A 215 -0.98 -17.92 17.12
CA TYR A 215 -1.85 -18.87 16.41
C TYR A 215 -2.04 -20.24 17.12
N LYS A 216 -1.36 -20.50 18.25
CA LYS A 216 -1.51 -21.73 19.05
C LYS A 216 -2.58 -21.62 20.14
N SER A 217 -3.03 -20.41 20.45
CA SER A 217 -4.12 -20.14 21.39
C SER A 217 -5.45 -20.75 20.94
N GLY A 218 -5.71 -20.77 19.63
CA GLY A 218 -7.00 -21.15 19.06
C GLY A 218 -8.09 -20.08 19.19
N ASP A 219 -7.72 -18.84 19.56
CA ASP A 219 -8.64 -17.70 19.62
C ASP A 219 -9.15 -17.36 18.21
N TYR A 220 -10.48 -17.35 18.03
CA TYR A 220 -11.13 -17.00 16.78
C TYR A 220 -10.85 -15.54 16.35
N PHE A 221 -10.63 -14.65 17.33
CA PHE A 221 -10.29 -13.25 17.08
C PHE A 221 -8.97 -13.13 16.30
N CYS A 222 -7.93 -13.90 16.63
CA CYS A 222 -6.64 -13.80 15.95
C CYS A 222 -6.71 -14.12 14.44
N TYR A 223 -7.62 -15.02 14.02
CA TYR A 223 -7.83 -15.35 12.60
C TYR A 223 -8.67 -14.32 11.85
N THR A 224 -9.49 -13.54 12.56
CA THR A 224 -10.42 -12.56 11.97
C THR A 224 -9.90 -11.13 12.05
N TRP A 225 -9.02 -10.82 13.00
CA TRP A 225 -8.40 -9.50 13.17
C TRP A 225 -7.71 -9.01 11.89
N ALA A 226 -6.99 -9.90 11.18
CA ALA A 226 -6.39 -9.58 9.89
C ALA A 226 -7.41 -9.15 8.82
N ALA A 227 -8.63 -9.71 8.84
CA ALA A 227 -9.71 -9.29 7.95
C ALA A 227 -10.42 -8.01 8.44
N ILE A 228 -10.54 -7.84 9.77
CA ILE A 228 -11.10 -6.64 10.41
C ILE A 228 -10.28 -5.39 10.06
N LYS A 229 -8.94 -5.48 9.97
CA LYS A 229 -8.09 -4.37 9.51
C LYS A 229 -8.23 -4.02 8.02
N GLN A 230 -8.83 -4.91 7.21
CA GLN A 230 -8.99 -4.74 5.77
C GLN A 230 -10.39 -4.22 5.38
N VAL A 231 -11.11 -3.58 6.31
CA VAL A 231 -12.32 -2.81 5.95
C VAL A 231 -11.95 -1.65 4.99
N PRO A 232 -12.83 -1.30 4.05
CA PRO A 232 -12.64 -0.12 3.21
C PRO A 232 -12.71 1.17 4.06
N SER A 233 -12.00 2.19 3.59
CA SER A 233 -11.91 3.53 4.21
C SER A 233 -13.20 4.36 4.03
N PHE A 234 -14.38 3.78 4.29
CA PHE A 234 -15.67 4.47 4.13
C PHE A 234 -15.81 5.69 5.05
N SER A 235 -16.47 6.74 4.54
CA SER A 235 -16.97 7.81 5.40
C SER A 235 -18.24 7.33 6.12
N PHE A 236 -18.40 7.72 7.38
CA PHE A 236 -19.63 7.48 8.14
C PHE A 236 -20.41 8.77 8.42
N ASP A 237 -19.94 9.93 7.98
CA ASP A 237 -20.46 11.26 8.36
C ASP A 237 -21.94 11.46 7.98
N ILE A 238 -22.41 10.72 6.98
CA ILE A 238 -23.82 10.67 6.59
C ILE A 238 -24.75 10.18 7.72
N TYR A 239 -24.23 9.56 8.79
CA TYR A 239 -25.01 9.08 9.93
C TYR A 239 -25.91 10.17 10.54
N GLN A 240 -25.47 11.44 10.48
CA GLN A 240 -26.22 12.59 10.98
C GLN A 240 -27.55 12.82 10.22
N ASN A 241 -27.61 12.38 8.95
CA ASN A 241 -28.77 12.47 8.08
C ASN A 241 -29.67 11.21 8.11
N ILE A 242 -29.27 10.19 8.88
CA ILE A 242 -29.95 8.90 9.00
C ILE A 242 -30.62 8.79 10.38
N GLN A 243 -31.86 8.29 10.42
CA GLN A 243 -32.61 8.07 11.66
C GLN A 243 -31.86 7.07 12.55
N LEU A 244 -31.83 7.33 13.86
CA LEU A 244 -31.00 6.61 14.83
C LEU A 244 -31.11 5.08 14.66
N GLU A 245 -32.34 4.59 14.63
CA GLU A 245 -32.71 3.18 14.59
C GLU A 245 -32.34 2.48 13.26
N GLN A 246 -32.01 3.25 12.22
CA GLN A 246 -31.66 2.73 10.90
C GLN A 246 -30.14 2.64 10.67
N ARG A 247 -29.31 3.31 11.48
CA ARG A 247 -27.87 3.51 11.20
C ARG A 247 -27.08 2.21 11.10
N ILE A 248 -27.20 1.32 12.10
CA ILE A 248 -26.48 0.04 12.14
C ILE A 248 -26.84 -0.83 10.94
N ALA A 249 -28.14 -1.00 10.69
CA ALA A 249 -28.63 -1.80 9.56
C ALA A 249 -28.17 -1.22 8.21
N TYR A 250 -28.26 0.10 8.05
CA TYR A 250 -27.82 0.80 6.84
C TYR A 250 -26.33 0.62 6.55
N PHE A 251 -25.47 0.87 7.54
CA PHE A 251 -24.02 0.70 7.35
C PHE A 251 -23.62 -0.76 7.18
N THR A 252 -24.37 -1.69 7.78
CA THR A 252 -24.22 -3.13 7.49
C THR A 252 -24.57 -3.43 6.03
N ASP A 253 -25.75 -3.04 5.54
CA ASP A 253 -26.15 -3.26 4.13
C ASP A 253 -25.16 -2.61 3.14
N ARG A 254 -24.60 -1.43 3.45
CA ARG A 254 -23.53 -0.79 2.67
C ARG A 254 -22.24 -1.61 2.65
N TYR A 255 -21.84 -2.19 3.78
CA TYR A 255 -20.68 -3.07 3.87
C TYR A 255 -20.89 -4.39 3.13
N GLU A 256 -22.09 -4.97 3.23
CA GLU A 256 -22.44 -6.17 2.47
C GLU A 256 -22.39 -5.92 0.95
N LEU A 257 -22.82 -4.74 0.45
CA LEU A 257 -22.65 -4.37 -0.96
C LEU A 257 -21.18 -4.44 -1.41
N PHE A 258 -20.23 -4.04 -0.57
CA PHE A 258 -18.79 -4.15 -0.86
C PHE A 258 -18.32 -5.62 -0.85
N HIS A 259 -18.76 -6.42 0.11
CA HIS A 259 -18.36 -7.83 0.22
C HIS A 259 -18.92 -8.75 -0.87
N LEU A 260 -20.03 -8.37 -1.54
CA LEU A 260 -20.56 -9.17 -2.64
C LEU A 260 -19.56 -9.40 -3.79
N PHE A 261 -18.50 -8.60 -3.89
CA PHE A 261 -17.44 -8.72 -4.89
C PHE A 261 -16.25 -9.62 -4.46
N ASP A 262 -16.19 -10.13 -3.21
CA ASP A 262 -15.11 -11.02 -2.71
C ASP A 262 -14.87 -12.24 -3.62
N ASN A 263 -15.94 -12.70 -4.28
CA ASN A 263 -15.95 -13.93 -5.08
C ASN A 263 -16.03 -13.70 -6.59
N GLY A 264 -15.99 -12.45 -7.06
CA GLY A 264 -16.11 -12.11 -8.48
C GLY A 264 -17.30 -11.20 -8.75
N LEU A 265 -18.13 -11.55 -9.73
CA LEU A 265 -19.34 -10.80 -10.06
C LEU A 265 -20.45 -11.07 -9.02
N PRO A 266 -21.03 -10.03 -8.38
CA PRO A 266 -22.16 -10.19 -7.46
C PRO A 266 -23.37 -10.94 -8.07
N ASP A 267 -24.09 -11.72 -7.25
CA ASP A 267 -25.41 -12.20 -7.65
C ASP A 267 -26.37 -11.03 -7.83
N GLN A 268 -26.94 -10.91 -9.03
CA GLN A 268 -27.77 -9.77 -9.44
C GLN A 268 -29.03 -9.57 -8.57
N ALA A 269 -29.59 -10.64 -8.00
CA ALA A 269 -30.77 -10.54 -7.15
C ALA A 269 -30.41 -10.08 -5.75
N LEU A 270 -29.35 -10.64 -5.16
CA LEU A 270 -28.83 -10.24 -3.85
C LEU A 270 -28.25 -8.83 -3.86
N TRP A 271 -27.55 -8.45 -4.93
CA TRP A 271 -27.11 -7.08 -5.19
C TRP A 271 -28.29 -6.10 -5.18
N GLN A 272 -29.34 -6.39 -5.95
CA GLN A 272 -30.51 -5.52 -6.03
C GLN A 272 -31.29 -5.46 -4.71
N GLU A 273 -31.33 -6.56 -3.94
CA GLU A 273 -31.92 -6.56 -2.59
C GLU A 273 -31.18 -5.57 -1.67
N ARG A 274 -29.85 -5.71 -1.52
CA ARG A 274 -29.03 -4.84 -0.65
C ARG A 274 -29.05 -3.39 -1.10
N LEU A 275 -28.98 -3.15 -2.40
CA LEU A 275 -29.02 -1.80 -2.96
C LEU A 275 -30.38 -1.11 -2.70
N ASN A 276 -31.48 -1.85 -2.83
CA ASN A 276 -32.81 -1.35 -2.48
C ASN A 276 -32.94 -1.03 -0.99
N SER A 277 -32.33 -1.82 -0.09
CA SER A 277 -32.31 -1.53 1.35
C SER A 277 -31.57 -0.23 1.66
N CYS A 278 -30.40 0.00 1.03
CA CYS A 278 -29.66 1.26 1.16
C CYS A 278 -30.49 2.45 0.66
N HIS A 279 -31.03 2.36 -0.57
CA HIS A 279 -31.83 3.43 -1.19
C HIS A 279 -33.15 3.73 -0.46
N ALA A 280 -33.69 2.79 0.31
CA ALA A 280 -34.85 3.02 1.17
C ALA A 280 -34.55 3.94 2.38
N VAL A 281 -33.27 4.07 2.76
CA VAL A 281 -32.79 4.96 3.83
C VAL A 281 -32.26 6.28 3.25
N THR A 282 -31.35 6.20 2.27
CA THR A 282 -30.76 7.37 1.61
C THR A 282 -30.19 7.01 0.24
N THR A 283 -30.22 7.97 -0.69
CA THR A 283 -29.57 7.88 -2.01
C THR A 283 -28.36 8.79 -2.11
N LYS A 284 -27.92 9.41 -1.01
CA LYS A 284 -26.89 10.47 -0.96
C LYS A 284 -25.55 10.01 -0.38
N ASP A 285 -25.30 8.71 -0.38
CA ASP A 285 -24.07 8.13 0.12
C ASP A 285 -23.11 7.90 -1.06
N GLN A 286 -22.02 8.67 -1.08
CA GLN A 286 -20.98 8.58 -2.10
C GLN A 286 -20.39 7.17 -2.22
N ASP A 287 -20.28 6.42 -1.12
CA ASP A 287 -19.69 5.09 -1.13
C ASP A 287 -20.67 4.07 -1.73
N VAL A 288 -21.97 4.21 -1.49
CA VAL A 288 -23.02 3.41 -2.18
C VAL A 288 -23.09 3.75 -3.68
N ILE A 289 -22.87 5.00 -4.08
CA ILE A 289 -22.83 5.37 -5.51
C ILE A 289 -21.56 4.82 -6.17
N ASN A 290 -20.41 4.90 -5.51
CA ASN A 290 -19.16 4.28 -5.99
C ASN A 290 -19.29 2.75 -6.12
N LEU A 291 -19.97 2.07 -5.20
CA LEU A 291 -20.27 0.64 -5.31
C LEU A 291 -21.24 0.33 -6.47
N GLN A 292 -22.20 1.20 -6.77
CA GLN A 292 -23.04 1.06 -7.97
C GLN A 292 -22.23 1.20 -9.26
N ILE A 293 -21.27 2.13 -9.31
CA ILE A 293 -20.33 2.27 -10.43
C ILE A 293 -19.46 1.01 -10.55
N ALA A 294 -18.95 0.47 -9.44
CA ALA A 294 -18.20 -0.80 -9.41
C ALA A 294 -19.02 -1.95 -10.01
N HIS A 295 -20.28 -2.14 -9.57
CA HIS A 295 -21.16 -3.17 -10.10
C HIS A 295 -21.46 -2.99 -11.60
N LEU A 296 -21.72 -1.75 -12.02
CA LEU A 296 -21.97 -1.41 -13.42
C LEU A 296 -20.77 -1.78 -14.30
N LEU A 297 -19.56 -1.41 -13.88
CA LEU A 297 -18.32 -1.72 -14.58
C LEU A 297 -17.96 -3.21 -14.51
N MET A 298 -18.22 -3.92 -13.41
CA MET A 298 -18.02 -5.37 -13.36
C MET A 298 -18.85 -6.12 -14.41
N ASN A 299 -20.03 -5.60 -14.79
CA ASN A 299 -20.86 -6.15 -15.86
C ASN A 299 -20.41 -5.74 -17.28
N ASP A 300 -19.85 -4.54 -17.47
CA ASP A 300 -19.44 -4.02 -18.79
C ASP A 300 -18.22 -3.07 -18.68
N PHE A 301 -17.09 -3.59 -18.20
CA PHE A 301 -15.86 -2.80 -17.97
C PHE A 301 -15.22 -2.28 -19.27
N ARG A 302 -15.60 -2.86 -20.41
CA ARG A 302 -15.20 -2.42 -21.76
C ARG A 302 -16.07 -1.26 -22.25
N LEU A 303 -17.15 -0.94 -21.53
CA LEU A 303 -18.15 0.06 -21.87
C LEU A 303 -18.71 -0.14 -23.29
N GLU A 304 -18.93 -1.38 -23.70
CA GLU A 304 -19.41 -1.71 -25.04
C GLU A 304 -20.90 -1.32 -25.22
N GLN A 305 -21.67 -1.16 -24.13
CA GLN A 305 -23.08 -0.79 -24.19
C GLN A 305 -23.35 0.70 -23.90
N GLU A 306 -24.14 1.35 -24.76
CA GLU A 306 -24.53 2.77 -24.59
C GLU A 306 -25.30 3.05 -23.28
N HIS A 307 -26.05 2.07 -22.78
CA HIS A 307 -26.79 2.22 -21.52
C HIS A 307 -25.86 2.22 -20.30
N THR A 308 -24.82 1.36 -20.29
CA THR A 308 -23.75 1.38 -19.27
C THR A 308 -23.09 2.76 -19.23
N VAL A 309 -22.70 3.28 -20.39
CA VAL A 309 -22.08 4.62 -20.52
C VAL A 309 -23.01 5.71 -20.00
N SER A 310 -24.31 5.64 -20.29
CA SER A 310 -25.28 6.63 -19.83
C SER A 310 -25.41 6.61 -18.30
N SER A 311 -25.66 5.43 -17.71
CA SER A 311 -25.78 5.27 -16.25
C SER A 311 -24.49 5.60 -15.50
N LEU A 312 -23.32 5.32 -16.08
CA LEU A 312 -22.03 5.67 -15.50
C LEU A 312 -21.86 7.19 -15.38
N ASN A 313 -22.18 7.94 -16.44
CA ASN A 313 -22.12 9.40 -16.42
C ASN A 313 -23.14 10.02 -15.46
N GLU A 314 -24.34 9.43 -15.34
CA GLU A 314 -25.34 9.85 -14.34
C GLU A 314 -24.81 9.65 -12.90
N LEU A 315 -24.30 8.45 -12.57
CA LEU A 315 -23.76 8.16 -11.24
C LEU A 315 -22.51 9.00 -10.90
N LEU A 316 -21.60 9.21 -11.85
CA LEU A 316 -20.44 10.09 -11.66
C LEU A 316 -20.87 11.53 -11.39
N ALA A 317 -21.86 12.05 -12.12
CA ALA A 317 -22.43 13.38 -11.87
C ALA A 317 -23.12 13.48 -10.50
N GLU A 318 -23.74 12.40 -10.01
CA GLU A 318 -24.31 12.35 -8.65
C GLU A 318 -23.23 12.41 -7.56
N VAL A 319 -22.10 11.68 -7.69
CA VAL A 319 -21.00 11.80 -6.71
C VAL A 319 -20.39 13.19 -6.73
N LEU A 320 -20.09 13.73 -7.92
CA LEU A 320 -19.52 15.08 -8.08
C LEU A 320 -20.42 16.18 -7.50
N ALA A 321 -21.74 15.97 -7.48
CA ALA A 321 -22.71 16.90 -6.87
C ALA A 321 -22.80 16.78 -5.33
N LEU A 322 -22.27 15.72 -4.73
CA LEU A 322 -22.17 15.52 -3.28
C LEU A 322 -20.81 16.00 -2.76
N ASN A 323 -19.74 15.34 -3.20
CA ASN A 323 -18.32 15.67 -3.04
C ASN A 323 -17.51 14.70 -3.92
N GLU A 324 -16.50 15.19 -4.63
CA GLU A 324 -15.58 14.31 -5.36
C GLU A 324 -14.74 13.49 -4.37
N THR A 325 -14.71 12.17 -4.55
CA THR A 325 -13.83 11.25 -3.80
C THR A 325 -12.75 10.67 -4.71
N ASN A 326 -11.65 10.23 -4.10
CA ASN A 326 -10.57 9.50 -4.76
C ASN A 326 -11.10 8.33 -5.63
N THR A 327 -12.03 7.53 -5.09
CA THR A 327 -12.73 6.47 -5.85
C THR A 327 -13.47 6.99 -7.10
N SER A 328 -14.16 8.13 -7.00
CA SER A 328 -14.87 8.72 -8.14
C SER A 328 -13.93 9.34 -9.19
N VAL A 329 -12.78 9.88 -8.76
CA VAL A 329 -11.69 10.29 -9.66
C VAL A 329 -11.18 9.07 -10.43
N PHE A 330 -10.84 7.98 -9.73
CA PHE A 330 -10.39 6.73 -10.36
C PHE A 330 -11.38 6.23 -11.42
N PHE A 331 -12.69 6.20 -11.13
CA PHE A 331 -13.69 5.79 -12.11
C PHE A 331 -13.83 6.75 -13.29
N ARG A 332 -13.72 8.06 -13.06
CA ARG A 332 -13.72 9.08 -14.12
C ARG A 332 -12.50 8.93 -15.03
N THR A 333 -11.31 8.79 -14.46
CA THR A 333 -10.07 8.51 -15.20
C THR A 333 -10.14 7.19 -15.97
N TYR A 334 -10.73 6.13 -15.39
CA TYR A 334 -10.96 4.88 -16.11
C TYR A 334 -11.93 5.04 -17.28
N TYR A 335 -13.03 5.78 -17.09
CA TYR A 335 -13.99 6.08 -18.14
C TYR A 335 -13.36 6.85 -19.31
N GLU A 336 -12.62 7.92 -18.99
CA GLU A 336 -11.84 8.74 -19.94
C GLU A 336 -10.83 7.86 -20.69
N TRP A 337 -10.11 6.99 -19.98
CA TRP A 337 -9.18 6.03 -20.59
C TRP A 337 -9.85 5.05 -21.56
N VAL A 338 -10.98 4.43 -21.19
CA VAL A 338 -11.71 3.48 -22.06
C VAL A 338 -12.28 4.17 -23.31
N LYS A 339 -12.75 5.42 -23.20
CA LYS A 339 -13.48 6.12 -24.27
C LYS A 339 -12.65 7.04 -25.14
N ASN A 340 -11.69 7.74 -24.56
CA ASN A 340 -10.91 8.79 -25.21
C ASN A 340 -9.44 8.39 -25.41
N GLU A 341 -9.07 7.14 -25.08
CA GLU A 341 -7.70 6.60 -25.15
C GLU A 341 -6.67 7.38 -24.32
N GLY A 342 -7.11 8.03 -23.24
CA GLY A 342 -6.26 8.84 -22.36
C GLY A 342 -5.17 8.06 -21.64
N SER A 343 -4.49 8.70 -20.67
CA SER A 343 -3.32 8.10 -20.01
C SER A 343 -3.64 6.82 -19.23
N ALA A 344 -3.18 5.67 -19.74
CA ALA A 344 -3.22 4.39 -19.02
C ALA A 344 -2.55 4.47 -17.64
N ASN A 345 -1.47 5.26 -17.51
CA ASN A 345 -0.76 5.46 -16.24
C ASN A 345 -1.63 6.21 -15.21
N ALA A 346 -2.56 7.07 -15.62
CA ALA A 346 -3.46 7.75 -14.70
C ALA A 346 -4.45 6.77 -14.01
N VAL A 347 -4.75 5.64 -14.66
CA VAL A 347 -5.50 4.53 -14.03
C VAL A 347 -4.58 3.63 -13.20
N LEU A 348 -3.34 3.39 -13.65
CA LEU A 348 -2.45 2.38 -13.06
C LEU A 348 -1.60 2.85 -11.88
N ILE A 349 -1.30 4.15 -11.78
CA ILE A 349 -0.53 4.76 -10.67
C ILE A 349 -1.45 5.14 -9.50
N TYR A 350 -2.75 4.83 -9.60
CA TYR A 350 -3.75 5.16 -8.57
C TYR A 350 -3.44 4.48 -7.23
N ASP A 351 -3.49 5.23 -6.13
CA ASP A 351 -3.27 4.67 -4.79
C ASP A 351 -4.47 3.78 -4.39
N LYS A 352 -4.23 2.46 -4.39
CA LYS A 352 -5.24 1.45 -4.01
C LYS A 352 -5.66 1.56 -2.54
N SER A 353 -4.91 2.23 -1.66
CA SER A 353 -5.25 2.41 -0.25
C SER A 353 -6.30 3.52 -0.01
N GLU A 354 -6.47 4.43 -0.97
CA GLU A 354 -7.38 5.57 -0.87
C GLU A 354 -8.75 5.34 -1.52
N VAL A 355 -9.00 4.17 -2.12
CA VAL A 355 -10.29 3.85 -2.75
C VAL A 355 -11.19 3.01 -1.85
N THR A 356 -12.50 3.25 -1.94
CA THR A 356 -13.56 2.61 -1.16
C THR A 356 -14.27 1.48 -1.91
N ILE A 357 -13.63 0.91 -2.94
CA ILE A 357 -14.18 -0.16 -3.79
C ILE A 357 -13.38 -1.47 -3.66
N PRO A 358 -14.00 -2.63 -3.92
CA PRO A 358 -13.34 -3.92 -3.73
C PRO A 358 -12.18 -4.14 -4.70
N THR A 359 -11.12 -4.78 -4.22
CA THR A 359 -9.91 -5.12 -4.99
C THR A 359 -10.23 -5.87 -6.28
N THR A 360 -11.23 -6.77 -6.26
CA THR A 360 -11.76 -7.46 -7.45
C THR A 360 -12.15 -6.51 -8.57
N THR A 361 -12.75 -5.36 -8.24
CA THR A 361 -13.11 -4.32 -9.23
C THR A 361 -11.85 -3.64 -9.74
N ILE A 362 -10.97 -3.19 -8.84
CA ILE A 362 -9.71 -2.51 -9.20
C ILE A 362 -8.89 -3.39 -10.16
N ASP A 363 -8.74 -4.67 -9.86
CA ASP A 363 -7.96 -5.61 -10.66
C ASP A 363 -8.68 -5.95 -11.98
N LEU A 364 -10.02 -6.02 -12.03
CA LEU A 364 -10.74 -6.14 -13.30
C LEU A 364 -10.43 -4.94 -14.23
N LEU A 365 -10.55 -3.72 -13.70
CA LEU A 365 -10.38 -2.49 -14.48
C LEU A 365 -8.91 -2.28 -14.89
N THR A 366 -7.97 -2.33 -13.93
CA THR A 366 -6.53 -2.18 -14.22
C THR A 366 -5.99 -3.32 -15.10
N GLY A 367 -6.47 -4.55 -14.92
CA GLY A 367 -6.15 -5.66 -15.82
C GLY A 367 -6.66 -5.43 -17.26
N TYR A 368 -7.75 -4.69 -17.47
CA TYR A 368 -8.17 -4.30 -18.82
C TYR A 368 -7.22 -3.28 -19.45
N VAL A 369 -6.68 -2.36 -18.64
CA VAL A 369 -5.61 -1.45 -19.07
C VAL A 369 -4.39 -2.23 -19.51
N TYR A 370 -3.91 -3.15 -18.67
CA TYR A 370 -2.78 -4.03 -19.01
C TYR A 370 -3.05 -4.91 -20.24
N PHE A 371 -4.29 -5.35 -20.44
CA PHE A 371 -4.70 -6.13 -21.61
C PHE A 371 -4.60 -5.30 -22.90
N ARG A 372 -5.11 -4.07 -22.89
CA ARG A 372 -4.97 -3.12 -24.02
C ARG A 372 -3.50 -2.78 -24.29
N LEU A 373 -2.69 -2.63 -23.25
CA LEU A 373 -1.23 -2.43 -23.33
C LEU A 373 -0.43 -3.71 -23.66
N LYS A 374 -1.07 -4.86 -23.86
CA LYS A 374 -0.44 -6.16 -24.18
C LYS A 374 0.55 -6.66 -23.10
N ARG A 375 0.39 -6.27 -21.83
CA ARG A 375 1.25 -6.64 -20.71
C ARG A 375 0.82 -7.97 -20.08
N HIS A 376 1.20 -9.09 -20.71
CA HIS A 376 0.77 -10.46 -20.36
C HIS A 376 0.88 -10.82 -18.87
N SER A 377 2.02 -10.54 -18.22
CA SER A 377 2.22 -10.82 -16.79
C SER A 377 1.24 -10.04 -15.90
N ARG A 378 1.09 -8.73 -16.14
CA ARG A 378 0.17 -7.86 -15.37
C ARG A 378 -1.31 -8.17 -15.61
N VAL A 379 -1.69 -8.57 -16.82
CA VAL A 379 -3.02 -9.13 -17.11
C VAL A 379 -3.27 -10.37 -16.26
N LYS A 380 -2.27 -11.23 -16.13
CA LYS A 380 -2.38 -12.47 -15.35
C LYS A 380 -2.40 -12.22 -13.85
N GLU A 381 -1.57 -11.31 -13.33
CA GLU A 381 -1.64 -10.81 -11.95
C GLU A 381 -3.05 -10.34 -11.58
N CYS A 382 -3.64 -9.48 -12.41
CA CYS A 382 -4.96 -8.91 -12.16
C CYS A 382 -6.13 -9.91 -12.39
N TRP A 383 -6.03 -10.77 -13.41
CA TRP A 383 -7.18 -11.56 -13.87
C TRP A 383 -7.07 -13.07 -13.67
N ALA A 384 -5.95 -13.66 -13.23
CA ALA A 384 -5.81 -15.12 -13.15
C ALA A 384 -6.82 -15.76 -12.18
N GLU A 385 -6.96 -15.24 -10.96
CA GLU A 385 -7.95 -15.75 -10.00
C GLU A 385 -9.38 -15.38 -10.41
N LEU A 386 -9.58 -14.16 -10.90
CA LEU A 386 -10.91 -13.70 -11.33
C LEU A 386 -11.43 -14.52 -12.53
N ALA A 387 -10.58 -14.88 -13.49
CA ALA A 387 -10.93 -15.72 -14.63
C ALA A 387 -11.09 -17.21 -14.28
N LYS A 388 -10.50 -17.68 -13.16
CA LYS A 388 -10.79 -19.01 -12.60
C LYS A 388 -12.16 -19.06 -11.92
N LYS A 389 -12.52 -18.01 -11.17
CA LYS A 389 -13.82 -17.88 -10.49
C LYS A 389 -14.95 -17.63 -11.51
N ASP A 390 -14.83 -16.56 -12.29
CA ASP A 390 -15.84 -16.09 -13.27
C ASP A 390 -15.27 -15.96 -14.69
N PRO A 391 -15.03 -17.08 -15.41
CA PRO A 391 -14.56 -17.06 -16.79
C PRO A 391 -15.52 -16.36 -17.76
N ALA A 392 -16.80 -16.17 -17.38
CA ALA A 392 -17.81 -15.49 -18.18
C ALA A 392 -17.59 -13.97 -18.31
N LEU A 393 -16.80 -13.36 -17.40
CA LEU A 393 -16.44 -11.94 -17.47
C LEU A 393 -15.56 -11.60 -18.69
N PHE A 394 -14.87 -12.60 -19.27
CA PHE A 394 -13.78 -12.40 -20.23
C PHE A 394 -14.12 -12.89 -21.64
N GLN A 395 -13.73 -12.12 -22.66
CA GLN A 395 -13.83 -12.53 -24.05
C GLN A 395 -12.77 -13.60 -24.38
N SER A 396 -13.02 -14.43 -25.40
CA SER A 396 -12.09 -15.54 -25.74
C SER A 396 -10.65 -15.09 -26.06
N LYS A 397 -10.47 -13.84 -26.54
CA LYS A 397 -9.16 -13.22 -26.80
C LYS A 397 -8.41 -12.85 -25.52
N GLU A 398 -9.14 -12.48 -24.46
CA GLU A 398 -8.62 -12.11 -23.14
C GLU A 398 -8.24 -13.37 -22.36
N LEU A 399 -9.12 -14.38 -22.37
CA LEU A 399 -8.81 -15.71 -21.84
C LEU A 399 -7.62 -16.38 -22.55
N ALA A 400 -7.47 -16.18 -23.87
CA ALA A 400 -6.30 -16.68 -24.60
C ALA A 400 -5.00 -15.97 -24.19
N MET A 401 -5.06 -14.70 -23.77
CA MET A 401 -3.89 -13.95 -23.30
C MET A 401 -3.40 -14.42 -21.91
N LEU A 402 -4.30 -15.01 -21.12
CA LEU A 402 -4.00 -15.67 -19.84
C LEU A 402 -3.42 -17.10 -20.00
N GLN A 403 -3.45 -17.67 -21.20
CA GLN A 403 -2.87 -18.99 -21.48
C GLN A 403 -1.43 -18.84 -21.99
N VAL A 404 -0.49 -19.46 -21.26
CA VAL A 404 0.92 -19.53 -21.67
C VAL A 404 1.02 -20.26 -23.01
N ILE A 405 1.56 -19.59 -24.02
CA ILE A 405 1.96 -20.24 -25.27
C ILE A 405 3.24 -21.02 -25.00
N GLU A 406 3.12 -22.29 -24.58
CA GLU A 406 4.24 -23.22 -24.68
C GLU A 406 4.73 -23.23 -26.15
N PRO A 407 6.01 -22.95 -26.43
CA PRO A 407 6.51 -22.96 -27.78
C PRO A 407 6.34 -24.37 -28.37
N PRO A 408 5.80 -24.51 -29.60
CA PRO A 408 5.44 -25.81 -30.15
C PRO A 408 6.68 -26.69 -30.24
N GLN A 409 6.70 -27.79 -29.48
CA GLN A 409 7.83 -28.72 -29.46
C GLN A 409 8.14 -29.20 -30.89
N GLY A 410 9.35 -28.85 -31.35
CA GLY A 410 9.82 -29.18 -32.69
C GLY A 410 9.78 -30.69 -32.98
N PRO A 411 9.69 -31.09 -34.25
CA PRO A 411 9.32 -32.46 -34.61
C PRO A 411 10.32 -33.50 -34.09
N LEU A 412 9.80 -34.41 -33.26
CA LEU A 412 10.52 -35.54 -32.66
C LEU A 412 11.34 -36.33 -33.70
N LYS A 413 12.67 -36.18 -33.66
CA LYS A 413 13.59 -37.08 -34.37
C LYS A 413 13.63 -38.44 -33.66
N LYS A 414 13.51 -39.50 -34.46
CA LYS A 414 13.44 -40.90 -34.02
C LYS A 414 14.80 -41.49 -33.62
N GLU A 415 14.70 -42.53 -32.78
CA GLU A 415 15.71 -43.57 -32.47
C GLU A 415 16.92 -43.12 -31.63
N LYS A 416 17.49 -43.92 -30.70
CA LYS A 416 17.35 -45.36 -30.37
C LYS A 416 17.68 -45.56 -28.87
N GLY A 417 17.18 -46.60 -28.21
CA GLY A 417 17.35 -46.80 -26.75
C GLY A 417 18.24 -47.98 -26.34
N VAL A 418 18.62 -48.02 -25.05
CA VAL A 418 18.92 -49.20 -24.20
C VAL A 418 18.76 -48.74 -22.74
N GLY A 419 18.26 -49.59 -21.82
CA GLY A 419 18.34 -49.27 -20.37
C GLY A 419 17.19 -49.65 -19.43
N ARG A 420 16.22 -50.47 -19.86
CA ARG A 420 15.13 -50.92 -18.96
C ARG A 420 15.68 -51.87 -17.88
N ASN A 421 15.87 -51.38 -16.65
CA ASN A 421 15.78 -52.16 -15.39
C ASN A 421 15.98 -51.37 -14.06
N ILE A 422 16.33 -50.07 -14.07
CA ILE A 422 16.62 -49.31 -12.83
C ILE A 422 15.36 -49.01 -11.98
N TRP A 423 14.23 -48.73 -12.63
CA TRP A 423 13.02 -48.21 -11.96
C TRP A 423 12.34 -49.18 -10.97
N ALA A 424 12.51 -50.50 -11.16
CA ALA A 424 11.85 -51.51 -10.33
C ALA A 424 12.44 -51.64 -8.91
N VAL A 425 13.70 -51.22 -8.70
CA VAL A 425 14.37 -51.32 -7.39
C VAL A 425 13.95 -50.18 -6.46
N CYS A 426 13.77 -48.97 -7.01
CA CYS A 426 13.39 -47.78 -6.24
C CYS A 426 11.99 -47.89 -5.60
N LEU A 427 11.02 -48.49 -6.29
CA LEU A 427 9.66 -48.67 -5.78
C LEU A 427 9.57 -49.64 -4.59
N ILE A 428 10.48 -50.63 -4.51
CA ILE A 428 10.51 -51.60 -3.40
C ILE A 428 11.09 -50.95 -2.12
N LEU A 429 12.05 -50.03 -2.26
CA LEU A 429 12.62 -49.31 -1.12
C LEU A 429 11.64 -48.28 -0.52
N LEU A 430 10.86 -47.59 -1.35
CA LEU A 430 9.82 -46.66 -0.89
C LEU A 430 8.68 -47.37 -0.13
N ALA A 431 8.33 -48.60 -0.52
CA ALA A 431 7.30 -49.39 0.17
C ALA A 431 7.73 -49.83 1.58
N LEU A 432 9.03 -50.08 1.80
CA LEU A 432 9.55 -50.51 3.12
C LEU A 432 9.70 -49.34 4.11
N PHE A 433 9.85 -48.10 3.63
CA PHE A 433 9.99 -46.94 4.51
C PHE A 433 8.66 -46.51 5.16
N LYS A 434 7.52 -46.66 4.45
CA LYS A 434 6.20 -46.26 4.97
C LYS A 434 5.58 -47.19 6.03
N ILE A 435 6.21 -48.33 6.34
CA ILE A 435 5.72 -49.28 7.37
C ILE A 435 6.44 -49.06 8.72
N GLY A 436 7.53 -48.28 8.75
CA GLY A 436 8.34 -48.07 9.97
C GLY A 436 7.80 -47.03 10.97
N ASN A 437 7.02 -46.03 10.53
CA ASN A 437 6.61 -44.88 11.36
C ASN A 437 5.17 -44.96 11.91
N SER A 438 4.53 -46.13 11.83
CA SER A 438 3.15 -46.35 12.32
C SER A 438 3.14 -47.23 13.57
N LEU A 439 3.63 -46.72 14.71
CA LEU A 439 3.37 -47.25 16.06
C LEU A 439 3.81 -46.24 17.15
N PHE A 440 3.01 -46.12 18.21
CA PHE A 440 3.13 -45.21 19.38
C PHE A 440 2.69 -43.73 19.20
N ARG A 441 1.38 -43.47 19.31
CA ARG A 441 0.74 -42.98 20.57
C ARG A 441 -0.77 -42.72 20.37
N LEU A 442 -1.60 -43.61 20.91
CA LEU A 442 -2.77 -43.19 21.70
C LEU A 442 -2.28 -43.16 23.19
N GLU A 443 -2.93 -42.55 24.18
CA GLU A 443 -4.31 -42.06 24.31
C GLU A 443 -4.34 -41.07 25.49
N GLU A 444 -5.17 -40.02 25.48
CA GLU A 444 -6.12 -39.68 26.55
C GLU A 444 -6.93 -38.41 26.19
N ARG A 445 -8.16 -38.32 26.71
CA ARG A 445 -9.18 -37.32 26.39
C ARG A 445 -9.98 -37.01 27.66
N ASN A 446 -10.76 -35.92 27.63
CA ASN A 446 -11.65 -35.38 28.68
C ASN A 446 -10.93 -34.36 29.61
N SER A 447 -11.55 -33.27 30.09
CA SER A 447 -12.98 -32.87 30.02
C SER A 447 -13.22 -31.37 30.30
N TYR A 448 -14.18 -30.78 29.57
CA TYR A 448 -15.09 -29.65 29.89
C TYR A 448 -14.61 -28.41 30.67
N THR A 449 -14.85 -27.24 30.07
CA THR A 449 -15.97 -26.36 30.52
C THR A 449 -16.48 -25.49 29.37
N THR A 450 -17.80 -25.36 29.24
CA THR A 450 -18.48 -24.38 28.37
C THR A 450 -19.16 -23.33 29.24
N PRO A 451 -18.97 -22.03 28.98
CA PRO A 451 -19.95 -21.00 29.31
C PRO A 451 -20.99 -20.92 28.19
N SER A 452 -22.20 -21.38 28.47
CA SER A 452 -23.37 -21.07 27.65
C SER A 452 -23.93 -19.72 28.12
N ASP A 453 -23.98 -18.73 27.23
CA ASP A 453 -25.09 -17.76 27.06
C ASP A 453 -24.78 -16.64 26.03
N ILE A 454 -24.22 -17.01 24.87
CA ILE A 454 -24.21 -16.13 23.67
C ILE A 454 -24.71 -16.94 22.46
N GLN A 455 -26.03 -17.16 22.40
CA GLN A 455 -26.70 -17.71 21.23
C GLN A 455 -28.08 -17.04 21.01
N SER A 456 -28.06 -15.83 20.46
CA SER A 456 -29.27 -15.21 19.89
C SER A 456 -29.02 -14.21 18.75
N PHE A 457 -27.82 -14.15 18.16
CA PHE A 457 -27.55 -13.35 16.96
C PHE A 457 -26.70 -14.11 15.94
N VAL A 458 -27.05 -13.89 14.67
CA VAL A 458 -26.46 -14.45 13.44
C VAL A 458 -26.53 -15.98 13.30
N SER A 459 -27.43 -16.44 12.42
CA SER A 459 -27.44 -17.80 11.90
C SER A 459 -27.03 -17.81 10.42
N GLY A 460 -25.92 -18.48 10.10
CA GLY A 460 -25.62 -18.89 8.73
C GLY A 460 -24.38 -18.28 8.11
N GLU A 461 -23.20 -18.71 8.57
CA GLU A 461 -22.00 -18.73 7.73
C GLU A 461 -21.09 -19.89 8.17
N SER A 462 -20.98 -20.91 7.32
CA SER A 462 -20.17 -22.10 7.55
C SER A 462 -19.71 -22.63 6.20
N GLU A 463 -18.44 -23.04 6.12
CA GLU A 463 -17.77 -23.60 4.94
C GLU A 463 -17.36 -22.58 3.84
N SER A 464 -16.18 -21.93 3.99
CA SER A 464 -15.10 -21.90 2.95
C SER A 464 -14.02 -20.78 3.09
N LYS A 465 -13.30 -20.66 4.23
CA LYS A 465 -12.12 -19.76 4.33
C LYS A 465 -10.83 -20.42 4.87
N ALA A 466 -10.67 -21.73 4.71
CA ALA A 466 -9.51 -22.48 5.18
C ALA A 466 -8.41 -22.69 4.10
N SER A 467 -7.81 -21.61 3.57
CA SER A 467 -6.60 -21.71 2.73
C SER A 467 -5.70 -20.45 2.66
N TYR A 468 -5.94 -19.41 3.46
CA TYR A 468 -5.32 -18.08 3.27
C TYR A 468 -4.25 -17.69 4.32
N PHE A 469 -3.56 -18.64 4.95
CA PHE A 469 -2.50 -18.32 5.94
C PHE A 469 -1.33 -19.31 5.93
N THR A 470 -0.44 -19.15 4.95
CA THR A 470 1.00 -19.49 5.04
C THR A 470 1.78 -18.59 4.07
N ASP A 471 2.83 -17.93 4.59
CA ASP A 471 3.99 -17.36 3.88
C ASP A 471 3.82 -16.09 2.99
N GLU A 472 3.75 -14.89 3.60
CA GLU A 472 3.85 -13.58 2.90
C GLU A 472 5.14 -13.36 2.08
N VAL A 473 6.15 -14.20 2.29
CA VAL A 473 7.44 -14.19 1.57
C VAL A 473 7.51 -15.30 0.51
N SER A 474 6.66 -16.33 0.56
CA SER A 474 6.59 -17.30 -0.56
C SER A 474 5.99 -16.68 -1.81
N ASP A 475 5.16 -15.65 -1.66
CA ASP A 475 4.64 -14.84 -2.78
C ASP A 475 5.76 -14.34 -3.71
N LEU A 476 6.94 -14.00 -3.16
CA LEU A 476 8.12 -13.61 -3.95
C LEU A 476 8.81 -14.81 -4.63
N LYS A 477 8.77 -15.99 -4.02
CA LYS A 477 9.27 -17.25 -4.62
C LYS A 477 8.38 -17.73 -5.76
N GLU A 478 7.07 -17.58 -5.60
CA GLU A 478 6.04 -18.00 -6.57
C GLU A 478 5.68 -16.90 -7.59
N SER A 479 6.23 -15.68 -7.43
CA SER A 479 6.04 -14.56 -8.36
C SER A 479 6.52 -14.89 -9.77
N GLU A 480 5.81 -14.40 -10.79
CA GLU A 480 6.21 -14.53 -12.20
C GLU A 480 7.32 -13.56 -12.58
N ASN A 481 7.59 -12.54 -11.77
CA ASN A 481 8.68 -11.60 -12.02
C ASN A 481 10.01 -12.21 -11.58
N LEU A 482 10.99 -12.26 -12.49
CA LEU A 482 12.31 -12.79 -12.14
C LEU A 482 13.02 -11.94 -11.09
N TYR A 483 12.74 -10.64 -11.01
CA TYR A 483 13.32 -9.76 -9.99
C TYR A 483 12.82 -10.08 -8.57
N ASP A 484 11.54 -10.47 -8.41
CA ASP A 484 10.98 -10.89 -7.13
C ASP A 484 11.61 -12.21 -6.67
N GLN A 485 11.66 -13.20 -7.57
CA GLN A 485 12.32 -14.49 -7.31
C GLN A 485 13.82 -14.28 -7.01
N PHE A 486 14.47 -13.38 -7.74
CA PHE A 486 15.88 -13.03 -7.52
C PHE A 486 16.10 -12.44 -6.13
N LEU A 487 15.26 -11.49 -5.69
CA LEU A 487 15.32 -10.95 -4.33
C LEU A 487 15.06 -12.04 -3.29
N TYR A 488 14.05 -12.89 -3.50
CA TYR A 488 13.76 -14.03 -2.63
C TYR A 488 15.00 -14.93 -2.45
N TYR A 489 15.62 -15.38 -3.54
CA TYR A 489 16.70 -16.36 -3.49
C TYR A 489 18.07 -15.80 -3.07
N PHE A 490 18.35 -14.51 -3.34
CA PHE A 490 19.67 -13.91 -3.06
C PHE A 490 19.70 -13.02 -1.82
N PHE A 491 18.58 -12.39 -1.46
CA PHE A 491 18.53 -11.43 -0.35
C PHE A 491 17.77 -11.96 0.85
N ILE A 492 16.64 -12.65 0.62
CA ILE A 492 15.70 -13.07 1.67
C ILE A 492 15.97 -14.51 2.16
N ASN A 493 15.53 -15.54 1.42
CA ASN A 493 15.72 -16.96 1.76
C ASN A 493 16.92 -17.58 1.01
N ARG A 494 18.11 -17.23 1.47
CA ARG A 494 19.41 -17.60 0.86
C ARG A 494 19.75 -19.09 0.93
N GLU A 495 19.06 -19.84 1.78
CA GLU A 495 19.25 -21.28 2.01
C GLU A 495 18.23 -22.16 1.28
N ASP A 496 17.30 -21.57 0.52
CA ASP A 496 16.30 -22.31 -0.25
C ASP A 496 16.95 -23.24 -1.29
N THR A 497 16.48 -24.48 -1.34
CA THR A 497 17.03 -25.53 -2.22
C THR A 497 16.76 -25.28 -3.70
N ASP A 498 15.77 -24.45 -4.04
CA ASP A 498 15.35 -24.22 -5.42
C ASP A 498 16.13 -23.08 -6.10
N ARG A 499 16.95 -22.32 -5.35
CA ARG A 499 17.84 -21.27 -5.91
C ARG A 499 18.70 -21.80 -7.05
N ASP A 500 19.29 -22.98 -6.90
CA ASP A 500 20.19 -23.53 -7.91
C ASP A 500 19.43 -23.87 -9.21
N THR A 501 18.14 -24.21 -9.13
CA THR A 501 17.23 -24.35 -10.29
C THR A 501 16.97 -22.98 -10.92
N PHE A 502 16.63 -21.97 -10.11
CA PHE A 502 16.40 -20.60 -10.59
C PHE A 502 17.62 -20.05 -11.35
N VAL A 503 18.82 -20.24 -10.81
CA VAL A 503 20.09 -19.84 -11.46
C VAL A 503 20.33 -20.60 -12.78
N GLU A 504 19.89 -21.86 -12.90
CA GLU A 504 20.03 -22.60 -14.15
C GLU A 504 19.00 -22.22 -15.22
N GLU A 505 17.78 -21.86 -14.84
CA GLU A 505 16.69 -21.59 -15.79
C GLU A 505 16.58 -20.10 -16.19
N HIS A 506 16.81 -19.18 -15.25
CA HIS A 506 16.47 -17.76 -15.38
C HIS A 506 17.66 -16.80 -15.46
N LEU A 507 18.83 -17.22 -14.99
CA LEU A 507 20.07 -16.45 -15.18
C LEU A 507 20.87 -16.94 -16.39
N VAL A 508 21.43 -15.98 -17.12
CA VAL A 508 22.35 -16.18 -18.25
C VAL A 508 23.58 -15.29 -18.09
N GLY A 509 24.47 -15.27 -19.09
CA GLY A 509 25.63 -14.38 -19.13
C GLY A 509 26.47 -14.38 -17.86
N LYS A 510 26.84 -13.17 -17.43
CA LYS A 510 27.72 -12.93 -16.28
C LYS A 510 27.00 -13.10 -14.94
N ALA A 511 25.72 -12.75 -14.87
CA ALA A 511 24.88 -12.97 -13.70
C ALA A 511 24.90 -14.46 -13.29
N LYS A 512 24.77 -15.38 -14.25
CA LYS A 512 24.88 -16.81 -14.00
C LYS A 512 26.26 -17.25 -13.52
N GLU A 513 27.33 -16.69 -14.08
CA GLU A 513 28.69 -17.00 -13.67
C GLU A 513 29.00 -16.51 -12.25
N GLN A 514 28.53 -15.31 -11.89
CA GLN A 514 28.64 -14.75 -10.53
C GLN A 514 27.80 -15.55 -9.53
N ALA A 515 26.52 -15.82 -9.84
CA ALA A 515 25.60 -16.57 -9.00
C ALA A 515 26.14 -17.97 -8.61
N LYS A 516 26.86 -18.65 -9.52
CA LYS A 516 27.47 -19.97 -9.27
C LYS A 516 28.78 -19.94 -8.48
N GLN A 517 29.44 -18.79 -8.41
CA GLN A 517 30.75 -18.61 -7.77
C GLN A 517 30.66 -17.88 -6.43
N MET A 518 29.59 -17.12 -6.20
CA MET A 518 29.39 -16.36 -4.97
C MET A 518 29.05 -17.23 -3.76
N VAL A 519 29.43 -16.72 -2.60
CA VAL A 519 28.98 -17.24 -1.30
C VAL A 519 27.80 -16.37 -0.88
N VAL A 520 26.56 -16.85 -1.07
CA VAL A 520 25.33 -16.03 -0.90
C VAL A 520 25.19 -15.44 0.52
N SER A 521 25.79 -16.06 1.54
CA SER A 521 25.85 -15.52 2.91
C SER A 521 26.75 -14.29 3.07
N GLU A 522 27.58 -13.96 2.07
CA GLU A 522 28.46 -12.77 2.03
C GLU A 522 27.80 -11.57 1.33
N LEU A 523 26.67 -11.75 0.63
CA LEU A 523 25.89 -10.63 0.08
C LEU A 523 25.39 -9.70 1.20
N PRO A 524 25.26 -8.38 0.97
CA PRO A 524 24.80 -7.44 1.98
C PRO A 524 23.43 -7.86 2.55
N LYS A 525 23.23 -7.62 3.85
CA LYS A 525 21.95 -7.90 4.52
C LYS A 525 21.03 -6.71 4.32
N ILE A 526 20.08 -6.88 3.42
CA ILE A 526 18.99 -5.94 3.17
C ILE A 526 17.77 -6.47 3.91
N THR A 527 17.07 -5.59 4.64
CA THR A 527 15.81 -5.92 5.32
C THR A 527 14.68 -5.79 4.30
N ILE A 528 14.13 -6.93 3.88
CA ILE A 528 12.90 -7.02 3.09
C ILE A 528 12.01 -8.01 3.86
N GLU A 529 11.05 -7.47 4.59
CA GLU A 529 10.06 -8.19 5.38
C GLU A 529 8.75 -8.38 4.58
N SER A 530 8.48 -7.51 3.60
CA SER A 530 7.33 -7.58 2.69
C SER A 530 7.68 -7.23 1.25
N LYS A 531 6.82 -7.63 0.30
CA LYS A 531 6.92 -7.23 -1.12
C LYS A 531 6.74 -5.73 -1.36
N TYR A 532 6.29 -4.98 -0.35
CA TYR A 532 6.08 -3.55 -0.40
C TYR A 532 7.31 -2.73 0.02
N ASP A 533 8.34 -3.36 0.62
CA ASP A 533 9.52 -2.63 1.14
C ASP A 533 10.46 -2.12 0.04
N PHE A 534 10.23 -2.57 -1.19
CA PHE A 534 10.96 -2.19 -2.39
C PHE A 534 10.01 -1.90 -3.55
N TYR A 535 10.48 -1.13 -4.53
CA TYR A 535 9.82 -0.95 -5.82
C TYR A 535 10.78 -1.20 -6.98
N SER A 536 10.23 -1.58 -8.13
CA SER A 536 10.96 -1.84 -9.36
C SER A 536 10.73 -0.74 -10.39
N SER A 537 11.82 -0.24 -10.98
CA SER A 537 11.83 0.74 -12.07
C SER A 537 12.40 0.08 -13.35
N PRO A 538 11.56 -0.62 -14.14
CA PRO A 538 11.97 -1.23 -15.40
C PRO A 538 12.08 -0.21 -16.52
N ASP A 539 13.08 -0.38 -17.40
CA ASP A 539 13.41 0.54 -18.49
C ASP A 539 14.12 -0.15 -19.67
N ASN A 540 14.37 0.60 -20.75
CA ASN A 540 15.22 0.23 -21.87
C ASN A 540 16.26 1.33 -22.14
N VAL A 541 17.44 1.17 -21.55
CA VAL A 541 18.55 2.13 -21.53
C VAL A 541 19.39 2.06 -22.82
N SER A 542 19.94 3.18 -23.24
CA SER A 542 20.61 3.31 -24.53
C SER A 542 21.88 2.45 -24.72
N GLU A 543 22.71 2.30 -23.67
CA GLU A 543 23.91 1.43 -23.68
C GLU A 543 23.63 0.01 -23.15
N TYR A 544 22.62 -0.15 -22.28
CA TYR A 544 22.39 -1.37 -21.50
C TYR A 544 21.16 -2.18 -21.95
N GLY A 545 20.31 -1.66 -22.84
CA GLY A 545 19.07 -2.34 -23.22
C GLY A 545 18.10 -2.46 -22.03
N PHE A 546 17.36 -3.56 -21.94
CA PHE A 546 16.40 -3.76 -20.85
C PHE A 546 17.09 -3.84 -19.49
N VAL A 547 16.63 -3.02 -18.55
CA VAL A 547 17.10 -3.01 -17.17
C VAL A 547 15.94 -2.86 -16.20
N THR A 548 16.08 -3.42 -15.00
CA THR A 548 15.15 -3.22 -13.87
C THR A 548 15.93 -2.76 -12.67
N ALA A 549 15.82 -1.47 -12.33
CA ALA A 549 16.35 -0.92 -11.09
C ALA A 549 15.44 -1.28 -9.91
N LEU A 550 16.02 -1.67 -8.77
CA LEU A 550 15.33 -2.06 -7.56
C LEU A 550 15.74 -1.10 -6.43
N ASN A 551 14.76 -0.40 -5.87
CA ASN A 551 14.93 0.63 -4.85
C ASN A 551 14.20 0.21 -3.58
N LEU A 552 14.78 0.49 -2.41
CA LEU A 552 14.05 0.42 -1.14
C LEU A 552 13.22 1.70 -0.96
N LEU A 553 12.10 1.64 -0.26
CA LEU A 553 11.22 2.80 -0.06
C LEU A 553 11.91 4.02 0.58
N ASP A 554 12.92 3.79 1.43
CA ASP A 554 13.66 4.84 2.16
C ASP A 554 14.95 5.33 1.44
N GLU A 555 15.30 4.77 0.27
CA GLU A 555 16.56 5.05 -0.43
C GLU A 555 16.36 5.78 -1.77
N GLU A 556 17.17 6.82 -2.02
CA GLU A 556 17.08 7.67 -3.23
C GLU A 556 17.73 7.03 -4.47
N GLU A 557 18.58 6.01 -4.30
CA GLU A 557 19.28 5.26 -5.36
C GLU A 557 18.91 3.76 -5.34
N PRO A 558 18.98 3.05 -6.48
CA PRO A 558 18.69 1.62 -6.53
C PRO A 558 19.84 0.81 -5.91
N PHE A 559 19.49 -0.13 -5.02
CA PHE A 559 20.49 -1.02 -4.40
C PHE A 559 20.97 -2.11 -5.37
N ILE A 560 20.13 -2.46 -6.35
CA ILE A 560 20.46 -3.35 -7.47
C ILE A 560 19.85 -2.82 -8.77
N ILE A 561 20.55 -3.02 -9.88
CA ILE A 561 20.01 -2.92 -11.24
C ILE A 561 20.24 -4.24 -11.95
N LEU A 562 19.16 -4.90 -12.37
CA LEU A 562 19.19 -6.11 -13.19
C LEU A 562 19.24 -5.70 -14.66
N GLN A 563 20.08 -6.35 -15.47
CA GLN A 563 20.03 -6.22 -16.93
C GLN A 563 19.44 -7.48 -17.54
N GLU A 564 18.47 -7.31 -18.44
CA GLU A 564 17.64 -8.38 -18.98
C GLU A 564 17.85 -8.57 -20.48
N THR A 565 17.77 -9.83 -20.93
CA THR A 565 17.78 -10.18 -22.36
C THR A 565 16.42 -9.95 -23.01
N ASN A 566 16.38 -9.99 -24.35
CA ASN A 566 15.12 -9.98 -25.12
C ASN A 566 14.20 -11.19 -24.85
N ASP A 567 14.69 -12.24 -24.18
CA ASP A 567 13.90 -13.38 -23.69
C ASP A 567 13.66 -13.33 -22.17
N GLU A 568 13.70 -12.11 -21.60
CA GLU A 568 13.38 -11.79 -20.20
C GLU A 568 14.23 -12.60 -19.20
N LYS A 569 15.53 -12.80 -19.48
CA LYS A 569 16.48 -13.47 -18.58
C LYS A 569 17.50 -12.49 -18.03
N ILE A 570 17.91 -12.68 -16.77
CA ILE A 570 18.89 -11.81 -16.12
C ILE A 570 20.29 -12.15 -16.67
N GLU A 571 20.89 -11.22 -17.43
CA GLU A 571 22.21 -11.38 -18.05
C GLU A 571 23.34 -10.80 -17.20
N ASN A 572 23.12 -9.63 -16.60
CA ASN A 572 24.06 -8.95 -15.70
C ASN A 572 23.31 -8.41 -14.48
N VAL A 573 24.02 -8.22 -13.37
CA VAL A 573 23.48 -7.63 -12.13
C VAL A 573 24.48 -6.61 -11.62
N TYR A 574 24.03 -5.37 -11.46
CA TYR A 574 24.81 -4.28 -10.94
C TYR A 574 24.38 -3.97 -9.50
N GLY A 575 25.33 -3.82 -8.57
CA GLY A 575 25.07 -3.54 -7.17
C GLY A 575 26.06 -4.19 -6.21
N GLU A 576 25.91 -3.90 -4.91
CA GLU A 576 26.81 -4.46 -3.89
C GLU A 576 26.69 -5.99 -3.80
N GLY A 577 27.84 -6.67 -3.81
CA GLY A 577 27.94 -8.13 -3.88
C GLY A 577 27.84 -8.73 -5.29
N TRP A 578 27.56 -7.91 -6.31
CA TRP A 578 27.49 -8.32 -7.72
C TRP A 578 28.56 -7.59 -8.56
N GLU A 579 28.24 -7.14 -9.78
CA GLU A 579 29.12 -6.24 -10.51
C GLU A 579 28.97 -4.80 -9.99
N LEU A 580 30.07 -4.22 -9.53
CA LEU A 580 30.12 -2.79 -9.24
C LEU A 580 30.52 -2.03 -10.50
N LEU A 581 29.60 -1.22 -11.02
CA LEU A 581 29.92 -0.23 -12.04
C LEU A 581 30.82 0.86 -11.44
N PRO A 582 31.75 1.44 -12.23
CA PRO A 582 32.37 2.72 -11.88
C PRO A 582 31.31 3.77 -11.56
N GLN A 583 31.55 4.63 -10.57
CA GLN A 583 30.55 5.61 -10.09
C GLN A 583 30.01 6.48 -11.24
N ASP A 584 30.87 6.95 -12.13
CA ASP A 584 30.51 7.72 -13.32
C ASP A 584 29.59 6.96 -14.28
N LYS A 585 29.76 5.63 -14.40
CA LYS A 585 28.90 4.76 -15.21
C LYS A 585 27.60 4.38 -14.51
N PHE A 586 27.59 4.30 -13.18
CA PHE A 586 26.36 4.10 -12.40
C PHE A 586 25.48 5.36 -12.43
N GLU A 587 26.08 6.55 -12.23
CA GLU A 587 25.38 7.84 -12.34
C GLU A 587 24.79 8.03 -13.75
N GLU A 588 25.55 7.70 -14.81
CA GLU A 588 25.06 7.75 -16.20
C GLU A 588 23.90 6.76 -16.47
N LEU A 589 24.02 5.52 -15.99
CA LEU A 589 22.96 4.50 -16.11
C LEU A 589 21.69 4.90 -15.35
N TRP A 590 21.83 5.37 -14.10
CA TRP A 590 20.69 5.78 -13.28
C TRP A 590 20.01 7.03 -13.84
N ALA A 591 20.76 7.97 -14.39
CA ALA A 591 20.20 9.13 -15.08
C ALA A 591 19.39 8.73 -16.33
N ASP A 592 19.87 7.81 -17.17
CA ASP A 592 19.13 7.32 -18.36
C ASP A 592 17.81 6.63 -17.93
N ILE A 593 17.81 5.86 -16.82
CA ILE A 593 16.60 5.22 -16.25
C ILE A 593 15.53 6.23 -15.80
N GLN A 594 15.91 7.48 -15.50
CA GLN A 594 14.97 8.55 -15.11
C GLN A 594 14.42 9.36 -16.30
N VAL A 595 14.85 9.08 -17.54
CA VAL A 595 14.40 9.82 -18.73
C VAL A 595 13.00 9.36 -19.16
N ARG A 596 12.06 10.30 -19.26
CA ARG A 596 10.66 10.06 -19.63
C ARG A 596 10.11 11.23 -20.45
N PRO A 597 9.13 11.01 -21.37
CA PRO A 597 8.51 12.09 -22.16
C PRO A 597 8.02 13.28 -21.32
N ILE A 598 7.40 13.00 -20.16
CA ILE A 598 6.88 14.03 -19.24
C ILE A 598 8.00 14.85 -18.57
N MET A 599 9.15 14.24 -18.27
CA MET A 599 10.31 14.97 -17.74
C MET A 599 10.97 15.79 -18.83
N SER A 600 11.06 15.26 -20.05
CA SER A 600 11.59 15.99 -21.21
C SER A 600 10.70 17.18 -21.62
N GLN A 601 9.37 17.02 -21.53
CA GLN A 601 8.40 18.12 -21.63
C GLN A 601 8.65 19.18 -20.54
N LYS A 602 8.72 18.76 -19.26
CA LYS A 602 8.91 19.66 -18.12
C LYS A 602 10.23 20.42 -18.24
N PHE A 603 11.30 19.75 -18.67
CA PHE A 603 12.57 20.38 -19.03
C PHE A 603 12.38 21.52 -20.04
N PHE A 604 11.72 21.25 -21.17
CA PHE A 604 11.55 22.27 -22.20
C PHE A 604 10.65 23.44 -21.76
N VAL A 605 9.55 23.18 -21.06
CA VAL A 605 8.64 24.26 -20.62
C VAL A 605 9.24 25.04 -19.45
N VAL A 606 9.53 24.38 -18.33
CA VAL A 606 9.94 25.03 -17.08
C VAL A 606 11.39 25.47 -17.12
N TYR A 607 12.30 24.56 -17.47
CA TYR A 607 13.74 24.78 -17.37
C TYR A 607 14.33 25.46 -18.62
N TYR A 608 13.61 25.52 -19.74
CA TYR A 608 14.07 26.21 -20.95
C TYR A 608 13.18 27.40 -21.37
N LEU A 609 11.87 27.25 -21.61
CA LEU A 609 11.03 28.38 -22.04
C LEU A 609 10.89 29.44 -20.92
N LEU A 610 10.61 29.00 -19.69
CA LEU A 610 10.36 29.84 -18.52
C LEU A 610 11.63 30.20 -17.70
N SER A 611 12.83 29.83 -18.14
CA SER A 611 14.09 30.14 -17.44
C SER A 611 14.95 31.14 -18.21
N ASP A 612 15.56 32.11 -17.52
CA ASP A 612 16.62 32.95 -18.10
C ASP A 612 18.00 32.23 -18.10
N GLU A 613 18.15 31.12 -17.37
CA GLU A 613 19.40 30.36 -17.21
C GLU A 613 19.52 29.19 -18.22
N ARG A 614 18.94 29.34 -19.42
CA ARG A 614 18.80 28.28 -20.44
C ARG A 614 20.09 27.53 -20.77
N ASP A 615 21.20 28.25 -20.93
CA ASP A 615 22.50 27.64 -21.28
C ASP A 615 23.03 26.73 -20.15
N GLN A 616 22.70 27.04 -18.88
CA GLN A 616 23.09 26.22 -17.73
C GLN A 616 22.10 25.06 -17.53
N ASN A 617 20.79 25.31 -17.61
CA ASN A 617 19.77 24.27 -17.52
C ASN A 617 19.90 23.22 -18.64
N LEU A 618 20.19 23.62 -19.89
CA LEU A 618 20.43 22.69 -21.00
C LEU A 618 21.72 21.88 -20.85
N LYS A 619 22.68 22.37 -20.07
CA LYS A 619 23.93 21.68 -19.77
C LYS A 619 23.75 20.68 -18.64
N ASP A 620 22.98 21.05 -17.62
CA ASP A 620 22.77 20.24 -16.42
C ASP A 620 21.64 19.20 -16.59
N HIS A 621 20.80 19.35 -17.61
CA HIS A 621 19.69 18.45 -17.96
C HIS A 621 19.73 17.97 -19.42
N SER A 622 20.94 17.66 -19.91
CA SER A 622 21.13 17.37 -21.34
C SER A 622 20.67 15.97 -21.78
N GLU A 623 20.36 15.10 -20.82
CA GLU A 623 19.78 13.77 -20.96
C GLU A 623 18.36 13.79 -21.54
N TYR A 624 17.59 14.86 -21.31
CA TYR A 624 16.20 14.97 -21.79
C TYR A 624 16.05 15.35 -23.27
N VAL A 625 17.15 15.54 -24.00
CA VAL A 625 17.15 16.01 -25.39
C VAL A 625 18.05 15.16 -26.27
N THR A 626 17.64 14.93 -27.51
CA THR A 626 18.55 14.38 -28.54
C THR A 626 19.61 15.41 -28.92
N ASP A 627 20.77 14.97 -29.43
CA ASP A 627 21.84 15.87 -29.90
C ASP A 627 21.36 16.92 -30.92
N ASN A 628 20.38 16.56 -31.75
CA ASN A 628 19.77 17.47 -32.73
C ASN A 628 18.98 18.59 -32.03
N VAL A 629 18.14 18.23 -31.05
CA VAL A 629 17.37 19.21 -30.26
C VAL A 629 18.29 20.03 -29.36
N LYS A 630 19.34 19.44 -28.79
CA LYS A 630 20.36 20.16 -28.01
C LYS A 630 20.97 21.31 -28.82
N GLN A 631 21.42 21.04 -30.05
CA GLN A 631 21.94 22.08 -30.97
C GLN A 631 20.87 23.13 -31.36
N LEU A 632 19.60 22.73 -31.47
CA LEU A 632 18.48 23.64 -31.74
C LEU A 632 18.22 24.59 -30.55
N LEU A 633 18.28 24.06 -29.32
CA LEU A 633 18.13 24.81 -28.07
C LEU A 633 19.34 25.74 -27.82
N GLU A 634 20.57 25.29 -28.02
CA GLU A 634 21.78 26.14 -27.96
C GLU A 634 21.69 27.33 -28.92
N LYS A 635 21.11 27.13 -30.11
CA LYS A 635 20.90 28.20 -31.10
C LYS A 635 19.82 29.20 -30.68
N ASN A 636 18.81 28.75 -29.93
CA ASN A 636 17.65 29.54 -29.53
C ASN A 636 17.76 30.13 -28.10
N SER A 637 18.84 29.86 -27.35
CA SER A 637 18.95 30.20 -25.91
C SER A 637 18.86 31.70 -25.59
N LYS A 638 18.99 32.57 -26.59
CA LYS A 638 18.84 34.03 -26.48
C LYS A 638 17.43 34.55 -26.73
N MET A 639 16.44 33.67 -26.86
CA MET A 639 15.03 34.08 -26.87
C MET A 639 14.65 34.74 -25.53
N PRO A 640 13.68 35.68 -25.50
CA PRO A 640 13.14 36.18 -24.24
C PRO A 640 12.46 35.04 -23.47
N LYS A 641 12.33 35.20 -22.15
CA LYS A 641 11.42 34.38 -21.35
C LYS A 641 10.02 34.45 -21.93
N ALA A 642 9.44 33.28 -22.16
CA ALA A 642 8.13 33.14 -22.75
C ALA A 642 7.09 33.07 -21.62
N ASP A 643 6.91 34.22 -20.94
CA ASP A 643 6.02 34.36 -19.78
C ASP A 643 4.58 33.93 -20.09
N GLU A 644 4.19 33.92 -21.36
CA GLU A 644 2.90 33.39 -21.84
C GLU A 644 2.65 31.91 -21.51
N PHE A 645 3.66 31.14 -21.07
CA PHE A 645 3.50 29.76 -20.61
C PHE A 645 3.39 29.60 -19.09
N GLU A 646 3.51 30.67 -18.28
CA GLU A 646 3.35 30.57 -16.80
C GLU A 646 1.94 30.16 -16.37
N GLY A 647 0.92 30.44 -17.20
CA GLY A 647 -0.45 29.98 -17.02
C GLY A 647 -0.95 29.14 -18.21
N GLY A 648 -0.04 28.51 -18.94
CA GLY A 648 -0.38 27.70 -20.12
C GLY A 648 -1.04 26.37 -19.79
N THR A 649 -1.42 25.64 -20.84
CA THR A 649 -1.87 24.25 -20.75
C THR A 649 -1.04 23.36 -21.68
N TRP A 650 -1.21 22.05 -21.58
CA TRP A 650 -0.65 21.09 -22.51
C TRP A 650 -1.62 19.94 -22.76
N GLN A 651 -1.45 19.25 -23.89
CA GLN A 651 -2.28 18.12 -24.31
C GLN A 651 -1.39 17.01 -24.82
N ILE A 652 -1.77 15.74 -24.61
CA ILE A 652 -1.19 14.62 -25.35
C ILE A 652 -1.88 14.50 -26.71
N SER A 653 -1.14 13.99 -27.69
CA SER A 653 -1.66 13.59 -28.98
C SER A 653 -0.79 12.48 -29.57
N GLN A 654 -1.32 11.73 -30.54
CA GLN A 654 -0.62 10.64 -31.22
C GLN A 654 -0.90 10.69 -32.72
N ASP A 655 0.05 10.24 -33.56
CA ASP A 655 -0.22 10.08 -35.00
C ASP A 655 -0.86 8.72 -35.34
N ASP A 656 -0.81 8.28 -36.60
CA ASP A 656 -1.39 6.99 -37.03
C ASP A 656 -0.43 5.80 -36.83
N GLU A 657 0.78 6.03 -36.30
CA GLU A 657 1.80 5.02 -35.97
C GLU A 657 2.02 4.92 -34.44
N ASP A 658 1.04 5.37 -33.64
CA ASP A 658 1.06 5.45 -32.18
C ASP A 658 2.24 6.29 -31.62
N LYS A 659 2.84 7.18 -32.42
CA LYS A 659 3.94 8.02 -31.96
C LYS A 659 3.42 9.15 -31.07
N LEU A 660 3.97 9.23 -29.86
CA LEU A 660 3.61 10.23 -28.85
C LEU A 660 4.07 11.65 -29.22
N TYR A 661 3.15 12.60 -29.07
CA TYR A 661 3.38 14.04 -29.13
C TYR A 661 2.80 14.74 -27.90
N THR A 662 3.40 15.87 -27.51
CA THR A 662 2.79 16.80 -26.57
C THR A 662 2.56 18.13 -27.27
N ILE A 663 1.35 18.68 -27.20
CA ILE A 663 1.03 20.03 -27.63
C ILE A 663 1.19 20.97 -26.42
N ILE A 664 1.89 22.09 -26.58
CA ILE A 664 2.04 23.12 -25.55
C ILE A 664 1.25 24.36 -25.97
N ASN A 665 0.37 24.81 -25.08
CA ASN A 665 -0.52 25.94 -25.26
C ASN A 665 -0.10 27.10 -24.34
N ASP A 666 -0.37 28.32 -24.76
CA ASP A 666 -0.15 29.50 -23.92
C ASP A 666 -1.32 29.81 -22.97
N GLU A 667 -1.19 30.86 -22.15
CA GLU A 667 -2.22 31.42 -21.25
C GLU A 667 -3.55 31.81 -21.93
N LYS A 668 -3.65 31.74 -23.27
CA LYS A 668 -4.88 32.01 -24.04
C LYS A 668 -5.45 30.74 -24.66
N HIS A 669 -4.87 29.58 -24.36
CA HIS A 669 -5.21 28.29 -24.94
C HIS A 669 -4.90 28.20 -26.46
N ASP A 670 -4.01 29.07 -26.99
CA ASP A 670 -3.51 28.94 -28.36
C ASP A 670 -2.42 27.86 -28.43
N HIS A 671 -2.53 26.89 -29.35
CA HIS A 671 -1.46 25.90 -29.59
C HIS A 671 -0.19 26.61 -30.10
N ARG A 672 0.94 26.49 -29.37
CA ARG A 672 2.23 27.13 -29.71
C ARG A 672 3.30 26.14 -30.17
N TYR A 673 3.44 25.01 -29.48
CA TYR A 673 4.45 24.00 -29.79
C TYR A 673 3.84 22.60 -29.93
N ILE A 674 4.48 21.76 -30.74
CA ILE A 674 4.32 20.31 -30.72
C ILE A 674 5.70 19.72 -30.44
N LEU A 675 5.79 18.92 -29.38
CA LEU A 675 6.98 18.16 -28.99
C LEU A 675 6.81 16.73 -29.48
N SER A 676 7.88 16.09 -29.94
CA SER A 676 7.91 14.63 -30.15
C SER A 676 9.12 14.00 -29.50
N TYR A 677 8.98 12.72 -29.16
CA TYR A 677 9.96 11.99 -28.39
C TYR A 677 10.57 10.84 -29.20
N ASP A 678 11.82 10.50 -28.89
CA ASP A 678 12.46 9.27 -29.36
C ASP A 678 11.98 8.05 -28.53
N THR A 679 12.50 6.87 -28.86
CA THR A 679 12.15 5.62 -28.14
C THR A 679 12.58 5.59 -26.68
N TYR A 680 13.39 6.56 -26.24
CA TYR A 680 13.88 6.71 -24.87
C TYR A 680 13.17 7.86 -24.13
N GLY A 681 12.17 8.50 -24.75
CA GLY A 681 11.42 9.60 -24.14
C GLY A 681 12.14 10.94 -24.13
N ARG A 682 13.26 11.08 -24.85
CA ARG A 682 13.98 12.36 -25.02
C ARG A 682 13.30 13.20 -26.10
N LEU A 683 13.39 14.53 -25.99
CA LEU A 683 12.93 15.41 -27.06
C LEU A 683 13.73 15.18 -28.34
N GLU A 684 13.03 14.70 -29.35
CA GLU A 684 13.53 14.40 -30.69
C GLU A 684 13.24 15.53 -31.67
N HIS A 685 12.08 16.19 -31.53
CA HIS A 685 11.71 17.38 -32.30
C HIS A 685 10.90 18.40 -31.49
N ILE A 686 11.05 19.67 -31.87
CA ILE A 686 10.29 20.81 -31.34
C ILE A 686 9.74 21.60 -32.52
N TYR A 687 8.45 21.41 -32.80
CA TYR A 687 7.75 22.12 -33.88
C TYR A 687 7.02 23.35 -33.34
N GLY A 688 7.04 24.46 -34.09
CA GLY A 688 6.32 25.68 -33.70
C GLY A 688 6.77 26.92 -34.46
N GLU A 689 6.25 28.08 -34.08
CA GLU A 689 6.59 29.34 -34.76
C GLU A 689 8.06 29.73 -34.45
N ASN A 690 8.88 29.82 -35.51
CA ASN A 690 10.35 29.97 -35.47
C ASN A 690 11.16 28.72 -35.07
N TRP A 691 10.51 27.57 -34.88
CA TRP A 691 11.15 26.28 -34.60
C TRP A 691 11.08 25.35 -35.83
N GLU A 692 11.13 24.03 -35.63
CA GLU A 692 10.98 23.07 -36.73
C GLU A 692 9.58 23.16 -37.34
N LYS A 693 9.47 22.75 -38.61
CA LYS A 693 8.19 22.75 -39.33
C LYS A 693 7.70 21.34 -39.53
N LEU A 694 6.48 21.09 -39.09
CA LEU A 694 5.73 19.87 -39.36
C LEU A 694 4.85 20.06 -40.62
N ASP A 695 4.52 18.96 -41.31
CA ASP A 695 3.60 19.02 -42.45
C ASP A 695 2.21 19.44 -41.98
N ALA A 696 1.53 20.31 -42.74
CA ALA A 696 0.25 20.89 -42.32
C ALA A 696 -0.86 19.84 -42.12
N ASN A 697 -0.82 18.70 -42.84
CA ASN A 697 -1.79 17.62 -42.62
C ASN A 697 -1.44 16.86 -41.34
N LYS A 698 -0.15 16.66 -41.04
CA LYS A 698 0.30 16.01 -39.80
C LYS A 698 0.10 16.88 -38.56
N THR A 699 0.35 18.19 -38.66
CA THR A 699 -0.04 19.19 -37.63
C THR A 699 -1.55 19.13 -37.38
N LYS A 700 -2.37 19.12 -38.45
CA LYS A 700 -3.81 19.02 -38.29
C LYS A 700 -4.24 17.69 -37.67
N LEU A 701 -3.65 16.56 -38.07
CA LEU A 701 -3.92 15.25 -37.48
C LEU A 701 -3.63 15.25 -35.96
N ILE A 702 -2.49 15.81 -35.56
CA ILE A 702 -2.09 15.90 -34.15
C ILE A 702 -3.05 16.81 -33.36
N TYR A 703 -3.46 17.96 -33.90
CA TYR A 703 -4.45 18.83 -33.25
C TYR A 703 -5.87 18.23 -33.25
N ASP A 704 -6.28 17.53 -34.30
CA ASP A 704 -7.56 16.83 -34.37
C ASP A 704 -7.62 15.61 -33.41
N LYS A 705 -6.46 15.07 -33.00
CA LYS A 705 -6.27 13.98 -32.01
C LYS A 705 -5.77 14.48 -30.64
N ALA A 706 -5.85 15.78 -30.35
CA ALA A 706 -5.45 16.32 -29.06
C ALA A 706 -6.42 15.88 -27.95
N GLU A 707 -5.88 15.37 -26.84
CA GLU A 707 -6.63 15.05 -25.62
C GLU A 707 -7.09 16.34 -24.89
N GLU A 708 -7.71 16.20 -23.72
CA GLU A 708 -8.11 17.36 -22.90
C GLU A 708 -6.92 18.19 -22.42
N GLU A 709 -7.14 19.50 -22.24
CA GLU A 709 -6.12 20.43 -21.77
C GLU A 709 -5.81 20.25 -20.29
N VAL A 710 -4.55 19.94 -19.97
CA VAL A 710 -4.02 19.83 -18.62
C VAL A 710 -3.26 21.11 -18.28
N GLY A 711 -3.48 21.67 -17.09
CA GLY A 711 -2.76 22.85 -16.62
C GLY A 711 -1.24 22.61 -16.54
N VAL A 712 -0.44 23.65 -16.80
CA VAL A 712 0.98 23.65 -16.45
C VAL A 712 1.13 23.71 -14.92
N TYR A 713 1.95 22.81 -14.37
CA TYR A 713 2.19 22.60 -12.94
C TYR A 713 2.79 23.79 -12.20
#